data_AF-A0A6G3LKZ3-F1
#
_entry.id   AF-A0A6G3LKZ3-F1
#
_cell.length_a   1.000
_cell.length_b   1.000
_cell.length_c   1.000
_cell.angle_alpha   90.00
_cell.angle_beta   90.00
_cell.angle_gamma   90.00
#
_symmetry.space_group_name_H-M   'P 1'
#
loop_
_entity.id
_entity.type
_entity.pdbx_description
1 polymer ?
#
loop_
_entity_poly.entity_id
_entity_poly.type
_entity_poly.pdbx_seq_one_letter_code
_entity_poly.pdbx_strand_id
1 'polypeptide(L)'
;MQGGRKRVPGMIYVLVSFIPWITYWVLCGFGNTLGITIPFVASLILVATQFLRREFNFMDLFSLIYFGVSLTGTFIFNSRIFLEKSGFLGYLALFLMAVSSLSLERPYTLQVSKRDYPEVYWKDPSFLAINNIITAVWALIFLANALVSWLLASPLSIIFTNVLVALGIAFSIFFPIKAPVYFITREFKKYDWKVEVTPGKPKAENEYDVIIVGSGIGGLTCGALLAKRGYKVLVLEQHYLVGGYCSSFYRKKFIFNTGVESVSGLWERGPVTYLLRELGLRQEDFFVRNTERHIYKGEVFDIPHTLEDFVRLLQERFPEERESIFAFFEDARKAYEECYRDTEPYGVPLPAELIVKVFSEKKLLDYPREHPHFYDWMNKTFRQKLDEYFRNEDLKTLLSALIGYLGTSPEKAQASSALTACIGYYLHGGYFTKGGAQRFANTLKNIIENNGGKVLVSHRVEKILVENGRVSGVRARGKVYRSPIVVANANAKTIFLELVGEENLDKEFVDYIRSLKMSPSAFMVFLGVDMDLSNYPSLIKNLDEGFGIIINSNADPSLAPKGMASVTLITLANYYDFPERGTREYLEKKKEMAEALVSKAEKVIPGLSKHIVLLDAATPKTFEYYTLMPEGAIYAFDQSIGVKRPYFKTPVEGLYLASASTFPGVGIEAVVISGIICANDICGWKR
;
A
#
# COMPACT_ATOMS: atom_id res chain seq x y z
N MET A 1 11.76 -3.96 25.39
CA MET A 1 13.13 -3.44 25.53
C MET A 1 14.07 -4.60 25.84
N GLN A 2 15.00 -4.92 24.94
CA GLN A 2 16.20 -5.72 25.26
C GLN A 2 17.42 -4.85 24.94
N GLY A 3 18.30 -4.68 25.93
CA GLY A 3 19.49 -3.84 25.85
C GLY A 3 20.41 -4.26 24.71
N GLY A 4 20.64 -3.32 23.79
CA GLY A 4 21.55 -3.51 22.66
C GLY A 4 22.99 -3.61 23.12
N ARG A 5 23.48 -4.83 23.33
CA ARG A 5 24.91 -5.11 23.13
C ARG A 5 25.24 -4.68 21.71
N LYS A 6 26.13 -3.71 21.52
CA LYS A 6 26.65 -3.33 20.20
C LYS A 6 27.17 -4.60 19.53
N ARG A 7 26.42 -5.13 18.56
CA ARG A 7 26.85 -6.26 17.74
C ARG A 7 28.05 -5.77 16.91
N VAL A 8 29.08 -6.61 16.77
CA VAL A 8 30.20 -6.31 15.88
C VAL A 8 29.64 -6.11 14.47
N PRO A 9 30.01 -5.02 13.76
CA PRO A 9 29.58 -4.79 12.39
C PRO A 9 29.82 -6.02 11.51
N GLY A 10 28.87 -6.33 10.63
CA GLY A 10 28.92 -7.50 9.76
C GLY A 10 30.21 -7.56 8.94
N MET A 11 30.66 -6.42 8.41
CA MET A 11 31.92 -6.35 7.67
C MET A 11 33.14 -6.77 8.52
N ILE A 12 33.23 -6.35 9.77
CA ILE A 12 34.31 -6.76 10.69
C ILE A 12 34.18 -8.25 11.00
N TYR A 13 32.96 -8.73 11.17
CA TYR A 13 32.69 -10.14 11.42
C TYR A 13 33.16 -11.04 10.27
N VAL A 14 32.92 -10.65 9.01
CA VAL A 14 33.41 -11.37 7.83
C VAL A 14 34.92 -11.38 7.75
N LEU A 15 35.56 -10.22 7.98
CA LEU A 15 37.01 -10.13 7.94
C LEU A 15 37.66 -11.10 8.93
N VAL A 16 37.08 -11.27 10.12
CA VAL A 16 37.53 -12.25 11.11
C VAL A 16 37.42 -13.68 10.58
N SER A 17 36.31 -14.05 9.93
CA SER A 17 36.15 -15.38 9.30
C SER A 17 37.12 -15.64 8.14
N PHE A 18 37.66 -14.60 7.50
CA PHE A 18 38.69 -14.75 6.47
C PHE A 18 40.13 -14.85 7.03
N ILE A 19 40.38 -14.58 8.31
CA ILE A 19 41.74 -14.64 8.91
C ILE A 19 42.42 -16.00 8.67
N PRO A 20 41.78 -17.16 8.88
CA PRO A 20 42.39 -18.46 8.58
C PRO A 20 42.84 -18.59 7.12
N TRP A 21 42.03 -18.12 6.17
CA TRP A 21 42.32 -18.17 4.74
C TRP A 21 43.46 -17.23 4.33
N ILE A 22 43.45 -15.99 4.84
CA ILE A 22 44.54 -15.03 4.60
C ILE A 22 45.86 -15.59 5.14
N THR A 23 45.83 -16.12 6.36
CA THR A 23 47.02 -16.72 7.00
C THR A 23 47.52 -17.94 6.22
N TYR A 24 46.61 -18.77 5.71
CA TYR A 24 46.93 -19.91 4.85
C TYR A 24 47.67 -19.49 3.59
N TRP A 25 47.12 -18.55 2.82
CA TRP A 25 47.74 -18.11 1.56
C TRP A 25 49.08 -17.41 1.78
N VAL A 26 49.20 -16.57 2.82
CA VAL A 26 50.46 -15.88 3.13
C VAL A 26 51.56 -16.87 3.51
N LEU A 27 51.29 -17.77 4.46
CA LEU A 27 52.32 -18.67 4.98
C LEU A 27 52.66 -19.81 4.00
N CYS A 28 51.68 -20.34 3.27
CA CYS A 28 51.96 -21.30 2.20
C CYS A 28 52.68 -20.65 1.02
N GLY A 29 52.50 -19.35 0.79
CA GLY A 29 53.28 -18.58 -0.19
C GLY A 29 54.79 -18.57 0.11
N PHE A 30 55.18 -18.68 1.38
CA PHE A 30 56.57 -18.85 1.82
C PHE A 30 57.02 -20.33 1.90
N GLY A 31 56.18 -21.26 1.46
CA GLY A 31 56.46 -22.71 1.56
C GLY A 31 56.45 -23.26 2.98
N ASN A 32 55.89 -22.52 3.95
CA ASN A 32 55.93 -22.90 5.36
C ASN A 32 54.75 -23.80 5.73
N THR A 33 55.02 -24.97 6.33
CA THR A 33 53.99 -25.90 6.82
C THR A 33 53.14 -25.34 7.96
N LEU A 34 53.63 -24.30 8.66
CA LEU A 34 52.81 -23.50 9.59
C LEU A 34 51.59 -22.88 8.91
N GLY A 35 51.62 -22.71 7.60
CA GLY A 35 50.48 -22.28 6.80
C GLY A 35 49.27 -23.20 6.89
N ILE A 36 49.40 -24.45 7.33
CA ILE A 36 48.25 -25.36 7.54
C ILE A 36 47.84 -25.42 9.01
N THR A 37 48.83 -25.48 9.91
CA THR A 37 48.57 -25.62 11.35
C THR A 37 47.95 -24.36 11.96
N ILE A 38 48.44 -23.16 11.60
CA ILE A 38 47.94 -21.90 12.16
C ILE A 38 46.47 -21.65 11.75
N PRO A 39 46.08 -21.78 10.46
CA PRO A 39 44.68 -21.64 10.06
C PRO A 39 43.74 -22.68 10.66
N PHE A 40 44.21 -23.92 10.88
CA PHE A 40 43.42 -24.93 11.58
C PHE A 40 43.11 -24.51 13.02
N VAL A 41 44.13 -24.09 13.78
CA VAL A 41 43.96 -23.60 15.15
C VAL A 41 43.07 -22.35 15.19
N ALA A 42 43.28 -21.41 14.27
CA ALA A 42 42.44 -20.23 14.15
C ALA A 42 40.96 -20.58 13.88
N SER A 43 40.70 -21.51 12.95
CA SER A 43 39.34 -21.99 12.64
C SER A 43 38.70 -22.71 13.84
N LEU A 44 39.48 -23.50 14.58
CA LEU A 44 39.02 -24.18 15.80
C LEU A 44 38.61 -23.16 16.87
N ILE A 45 39.40 -22.11 17.08
CA ILE A 45 39.07 -21.03 18.02
C ILE A 45 37.79 -20.30 17.60
N LEU A 46 37.62 -19.99 16.31
CA LEU A 46 36.41 -19.33 15.79
C LEU A 46 35.16 -20.17 16.01
N VAL A 47 35.21 -21.48 15.71
CA VAL A 47 34.08 -22.39 15.91
C VAL A 47 33.79 -22.63 17.39
N ALA A 48 34.82 -22.79 18.23
CA ALA A 48 34.65 -22.97 19.67
C ALA A 48 33.97 -21.75 20.33
N THR A 49 34.42 -20.53 19.97
CA THR A 49 33.81 -19.30 20.50
C THR A 49 32.36 -19.11 20.05
N GLN A 50 32.02 -19.56 18.84
CA GLN A 50 30.65 -19.57 18.32
C GLN A 50 29.74 -20.53 19.07
N PHE A 51 30.22 -21.73 19.37
CA PHE A 51 29.47 -22.72 20.15
C PHE A 51 29.13 -22.18 21.55
N LEU A 52 30.09 -21.52 22.20
CA LEU A 52 29.88 -20.85 23.49
C LEU A 52 28.84 -19.72 23.42
N ARG A 53 28.74 -19.03 22.28
CA ARG A 53 27.81 -17.92 22.06
C ARG A 53 26.46 -18.33 21.45
N ARG A 54 26.28 -19.62 21.12
CA ARG A 54 25.13 -20.13 20.35
C ARG A 54 24.90 -19.40 19.03
N GLU A 55 25.99 -18.93 18.42
CA GLU A 55 25.99 -18.33 17.08
C GLU A 55 26.54 -19.38 16.11
N PHE A 56 25.99 -19.44 14.89
CA PHE A 56 26.46 -20.38 13.87
C PHE A 56 26.87 -19.64 12.61
N ASN A 57 28.14 -19.73 12.24
CA ASN A 57 28.66 -19.27 10.96
C ASN A 57 28.99 -20.45 10.04
N PHE A 58 28.34 -20.47 8.88
CA PHE A 58 28.55 -21.55 7.92
C PHE A 58 29.98 -21.58 7.38
N MET A 59 30.59 -20.41 7.18
CA MET A 59 31.95 -20.28 6.66
C MET A 59 33.00 -20.82 7.63
N ASP A 60 32.86 -20.54 8.93
CA ASP A 60 33.86 -20.95 9.92
C ASP A 60 33.86 -22.46 10.13
N LEU A 61 32.69 -23.09 10.09
CA LEU A 61 32.57 -24.55 10.11
C LEU A 61 33.22 -25.18 8.87
N PHE A 62 32.98 -24.62 7.69
CA PHE A 62 33.59 -25.10 6.45
C PHE A 62 35.11 -24.93 6.46
N SER A 63 35.60 -23.82 7.00
CA SER A 63 37.03 -23.55 7.18
C SER A 63 37.67 -24.59 8.09
N LEU A 64 37.04 -24.92 9.22
CA LEU A 64 37.53 -25.96 10.13
C LEU A 64 37.62 -27.34 9.44
N ILE A 65 36.63 -27.70 8.63
CA ILE A 65 36.63 -28.95 7.86
C ILE A 65 37.78 -28.95 6.84
N TYR A 66 37.91 -27.91 6.03
CA TYR A 66 38.96 -27.81 5.02
C TYR A 66 40.36 -27.89 5.63
N PHE A 67 40.62 -27.12 6.69
CA PHE A 67 41.93 -27.12 7.34
C PHE A 67 42.20 -28.41 8.12
N GLY A 68 41.16 -29.09 8.65
CA GLY A 68 41.32 -30.43 9.23
C GLY A 68 41.74 -31.47 8.19
N VAL A 69 41.10 -31.45 7.02
CA VAL A 69 41.49 -32.30 5.87
C VAL A 69 42.89 -31.96 5.39
N SER A 70 43.23 -30.67 5.29
CA SER A 70 44.58 -30.22 4.88
C SER A 70 45.65 -30.66 5.88
N LEU A 71 45.39 -30.52 7.18
CA LEU A 71 46.29 -30.96 8.25
C LEU A 71 46.55 -32.47 8.19
N THR A 72 45.48 -33.24 8.01
CA THR A 72 45.53 -34.70 7.87
C THR A 72 46.30 -35.09 6.60
N GLY A 73 45.97 -34.49 5.46
CA GLY A 73 46.64 -34.74 4.18
C GLY A 73 48.14 -34.45 4.23
N THR A 74 48.53 -33.34 4.87
CA THR A 74 49.95 -32.94 4.94
C THR A 74 50.76 -33.71 5.97
N PHE A 75 50.24 -33.90 7.18
CA PHE A 75 51.05 -34.51 8.26
C PHE A 75 50.87 -36.01 8.41
N ILE A 76 49.71 -36.58 8.04
CA ILE A 76 49.45 -38.02 8.13
C ILE A 76 49.77 -38.72 6.81
N PHE A 77 49.31 -38.15 5.69
CA PHE A 77 49.52 -38.73 4.35
C PHE A 77 50.75 -38.15 3.61
N ASN A 78 51.53 -37.29 4.27
CA ASN A 78 52.75 -36.67 3.75
C ASN A 78 52.57 -35.95 2.39
N SER A 79 51.37 -35.43 2.11
CA SER A 79 51.05 -34.76 0.85
C SER A 79 51.33 -33.25 0.91
N ARG A 80 52.11 -32.77 -0.07
CA ARG A 80 52.44 -31.33 -0.20
C ARG A 80 51.44 -30.54 -1.04
N ILE A 81 50.41 -31.19 -1.58
CA ILE A 81 49.45 -30.55 -2.50
C ILE A 81 48.76 -29.33 -1.88
N PHE A 82 48.44 -29.38 -0.59
CA PHE A 82 47.82 -28.27 0.15
C PHE A 82 48.78 -27.10 0.40
N LEU A 83 50.10 -27.27 0.29
CA LEU A 83 51.04 -26.16 0.28
C LEU A 83 51.24 -25.63 -1.15
N GLU A 84 51.59 -26.52 -2.07
CA GLU A 84 52.01 -26.18 -3.43
C GLU A 84 50.87 -25.62 -4.30
N LYS A 85 49.65 -26.09 -4.07
CA LYS A 85 48.44 -25.66 -4.79
C LYS A 85 47.48 -24.88 -3.88
N SER A 86 48.01 -24.21 -2.85
CA SER A 86 47.24 -23.48 -1.84
C SER A 86 46.28 -22.43 -2.41
N GLY A 87 46.67 -21.71 -3.47
CA GLY A 87 45.79 -20.81 -4.20
C GLY A 87 44.59 -21.53 -4.81
N PHE A 88 44.84 -22.52 -5.69
CA PHE A 88 43.80 -23.28 -6.36
C PHE A 88 42.85 -23.99 -5.38
N LEU A 89 43.40 -24.78 -4.45
CA LEU A 89 42.61 -25.56 -3.51
C LEU A 89 41.85 -24.67 -2.52
N GLY A 90 42.46 -23.56 -2.07
CA GLY A 90 41.81 -22.65 -1.15
C GLY A 90 40.62 -21.92 -1.78
N TYR A 91 40.80 -21.38 -2.98
CA TYR A 91 39.70 -20.74 -3.70
C TYR A 91 38.62 -21.74 -4.15
N LEU A 92 39.01 -22.96 -4.55
CA LEU A 92 38.05 -24.02 -4.88
C LEU A 92 37.20 -24.41 -3.65
N ALA A 93 37.82 -24.48 -2.47
CA ALA A 93 37.11 -24.74 -1.23
C ALA A 93 36.09 -23.63 -0.90
N LEU A 94 36.50 -22.36 -1.03
CA LEU A 94 35.59 -21.22 -0.85
C LEU A 94 34.46 -21.18 -1.89
N PHE A 95 34.73 -21.58 -3.13
CA PHE A 95 33.69 -21.76 -4.15
C PHE A 95 32.67 -22.83 -3.75
N LEU A 96 33.14 -24.02 -3.35
CA LEU A 96 32.27 -25.11 -2.89
C LEU A 96 31.45 -24.71 -1.67
N MET A 97 32.04 -23.97 -0.74
CA MET A 97 31.33 -23.38 0.40
C MET A 97 30.22 -22.43 -0.07
N ALA A 98 30.52 -21.49 -0.96
CA ALA A 98 29.55 -20.51 -1.44
C ALA A 98 28.38 -21.20 -2.17
N VAL A 99 28.66 -22.14 -3.08
CA VAL A 99 27.64 -22.93 -3.78
C VAL A 99 26.82 -23.77 -2.80
N SER A 100 27.46 -24.47 -1.86
CA SER A 100 26.73 -25.25 -0.85
C SER A 100 25.81 -24.38 0.01
N SER A 101 26.24 -23.16 0.34
CA SER A 101 25.41 -22.22 1.10
C SER A 101 24.16 -21.77 0.32
N LEU A 102 24.28 -21.62 -1.01
CA LEU A 102 23.15 -21.33 -1.88
C LEU A 102 22.19 -22.52 -1.99
N SER A 103 22.72 -23.73 -2.17
CA SER A 103 21.91 -24.96 -2.28
C SER A 103 21.15 -25.30 -1.00
N LEU A 104 21.62 -24.82 0.15
CA LEU A 104 20.93 -24.95 1.44
C LEU A 104 19.95 -23.79 1.73
N GLU A 105 19.71 -22.91 0.76
CA GLU A 105 18.89 -21.69 0.88
C GLU A 105 19.33 -20.77 2.04
N ARG A 106 20.63 -20.80 2.35
CA ARG A 106 21.25 -20.06 3.45
C ARG A 106 22.57 -19.46 2.96
N PRO A 107 22.52 -18.47 2.05
CA PRO A 107 23.72 -17.83 1.53
C PRO A 107 24.58 -17.33 2.70
N TYR A 108 25.88 -17.64 2.69
CA TYR A 108 26.75 -17.31 3.83
C TYR A 108 26.79 -15.80 4.13
N THR A 109 26.53 -14.95 3.13
CA THR A 109 26.43 -13.49 3.25
C THR A 109 25.23 -13.04 4.09
N LEU A 110 24.16 -13.83 4.15
CA LEU A 110 22.97 -13.48 4.95
C LEU A 110 23.30 -13.39 6.44
N GLN A 111 24.17 -14.25 6.96
CA GLN A 111 24.56 -14.22 8.38
C GLN A 111 25.29 -12.94 8.76
N VAL A 112 26.01 -12.37 7.79
CA VAL A 112 26.73 -11.10 7.89
C VAL A 112 25.72 -9.96 7.90
N SER A 113 24.87 -9.91 6.88
CA SER A 113 23.87 -8.86 6.71
C SER A 113 22.89 -8.81 7.87
N LYS A 114 22.54 -9.95 8.49
CA LYS A 114 21.71 -9.98 9.71
C LYS A 114 22.29 -9.17 10.87
N ARG A 115 23.59 -8.92 10.93
CA ARG A 115 24.20 -8.09 11.98
C ARG A 115 23.99 -6.59 11.75
N ASP A 116 23.93 -6.19 10.50
CA ASP A 116 23.87 -4.78 10.08
C ASP A 116 22.44 -4.31 9.83
N TYR A 117 21.49 -5.24 9.60
CA TYR A 117 20.10 -4.94 9.29
C TYR A 117 19.15 -5.41 10.41
N PRO A 118 18.10 -4.63 10.75
CA PRO A 118 17.07 -5.02 11.70
C PRO A 118 16.41 -6.36 11.38
N GLU A 119 15.93 -7.07 12.40
CA GLU A 119 15.34 -8.42 12.28
C GLU A 119 14.15 -8.48 11.30
N VAL A 120 13.42 -7.37 11.14
CA VAL A 120 12.30 -7.25 10.20
C VAL A 120 12.71 -7.51 8.74
N TYR A 121 13.96 -7.21 8.37
CA TYR A 121 14.48 -7.45 7.02
C TYR A 121 14.87 -8.90 6.76
N TRP A 122 15.12 -9.69 7.80
CA TRP A 122 15.78 -10.98 7.66
C TRP A 122 14.98 -12.02 6.87
N LYS A 123 13.67 -11.79 6.74
CA LYS A 123 12.72 -12.63 6.00
C LYS A 123 12.18 -11.95 4.75
N ASP A 124 12.60 -10.72 4.48
CA ASP A 124 12.16 -9.97 3.30
C ASP A 124 12.67 -10.66 2.02
N PRO A 125 11.80 -10.97 1.03
CA PRO A 125 12.20 -11.65 -0.19
C PRO A 125 13.30 -10.91 -0.97
N SER A 126 13.27 -9.58 -0.98
CA SER A 126 14.29 -8.76 -1.65
C SER A 126 15.61 -8.81 -0.90
N PHE A 127 15.57 -8.76 0.44
CA PHE A 127 16.77 -8.92 1.26
C PHE A 127 17.43 -10.29 1.06
N LEU A 128 16.63 -11.38 1.02
CA LEU A 128 17.13 -12.72 0.73
C LEU A 128 17.69 -12.83 -0.69
N ALA A 129 17.00 -12.27 -1.69
CA ALA A 129 17.45 -12.24 -3.08
C ALA A 129 18.79 -11.49 -3.25
N ILE A 130 18.96 -10.35 -2.58
CA ILE A 130 20.22 -9.58 -2.60
C ILE A 130 21.37 -10.40 -2.03
N ASN A 131 21.18 -11.07 -0.89
CA ASN A 131 22.22 -11.92 -0.29
C ASN A 131 22.53 -13.14 -1.20
N ASN A 132 21.52 -13.74 -1.83
CA ASN A 132 21.74 -14.80 -2.83
C ASN A 132 22.60 -14.31 -4.00
N ILE A 133 22.33 -13.11 -4.54
CA ILE A 133 23.11 -12.53 -5.63
C ILE A 133 24.55 -12.27 -5.19
N ILE A 134 24.76 -11.67 -4.01
CA ILE A 134 26.11 -11.39 -3.49
C ILE A 134 26.90 -12.70 -3.31
N THR A 135 26.28 -13.72 -2.72
CA THR A 135 26.91 -15.04 -2.57
C THR A 135 27.21 -15.71 -3.91
N ALA A 136 26.33 -15.58 -4.91
CA ALA A 136 26.58 -16.11 -6.25
C ALA A 136 27.76 -15.40 -6.95
N VAL A 137 27.86 -14.07 -6.82
CA VAL A 137 29.00 -13.30 -7.32
C VAL A 137 30.29 -13.75 -6.67
N TRP A 138 30.30 -13.96 -5.35
CA TRP A 138 31.47 -14.50 -4.64
C TRP A 138 31.82 -15.92 -5.08
N ALA A 139 30.83 -16.79 -5.32
CA ALA A 139 31.08 -18.12 -5.86
C ALA A 139 31.82 -18.02 -7.21
N LEU A 140 31.35 -17.17 -8.13
CA LEU A 140 32.01 -16.95 -9.42
C LEU A 140 33.43 -16.38 -9.25
N ILE A 141 33.63 -15.42 -8.34
CA ILE A 141 34.96 -14.86 -8.04
C ILE A 141 35.90 -15.93 -7.49
N PHE A 142 35.43 -16.79 -6.57
CA PHE A 142 36.24 -17.88 -6.03
C PHE A 142 36.59 -18.92 -7.10
N LEU A 143 35.63 -19.27 -7.97
CA LEU A 143 35.92 -20.17 -9.09
C LEU A 143 36.94 -19.56 -10.06
N ALA A 144 36.77 -18.28 -10.42
CA ALA A 144 37.71 -17.57 -11.28
C ALA A 144 39.11 -17.51 -10.64
N ASN A 145 39.19 -17.21 -9.34
CA ASN A 145 40.46 -17.19 -8.61
C ASN A 145 41.13 -18.56 -8.51
N ALA A 146 40.35 -19.64 -8.37
CA ALA A 146 40.88 -20.99 -8.43
C ALA A 146 41.51 -21.25 -9.81
N LEU A 147 40.78 -20.98 -10.88
CA LEU A 147 41.25 -21.15 -12.26
C LEU A 147 42.48 -20.28 -12.57
N VAL A 148 42.48 -19.01 -12.16
CA VAL A 148 43.63 -18.10 -12.30
C VAL A 148 44.85 -18.65 -11.56
N SER A 149 44.67 -19.14 -10.33
CA SER A 149 45.74 -19.75 -9.54
C SER A 149 46.28 -21.04 -10.14
N TRP A 150 45.48 -21.73 -10.96
CA TRP A 150 45.87 -22.94 -11.68
C TRP A 150 46.59 -22.63 -13.00
N LEU A 151 46.10 -21.64 -13.75
CA LEU A 151 46.52 -21.34 -15.12
C LEU A 151 47.67 -20.32 -15.22
N LEU A 152 47.78 -19.40 -14.26
CA LEU A 152 48.77 -18.32 -14.28
C LEU A 152 49.87 -18.52 -13.23
N ALA A 153 51.11 -18.22 -13.61
CA ALA A 153 52.24 -18.20 -12.68
C ALA A 153 52.28 -16.91 -11.84
N SER A 154 52.97 -16.97 -10.69
CA SER A 154 53.29 -15.79 -9.89
C SER A 154 54.26 -14.86 -10.65
N PRO A 155 54.11 -13.52 -10.61
CA PRO A 155 53.21 -12.75 -9.74
C PRO A 155 51.83 -12.42 -10.34
N LEU A 156 51.58 -12.77 -11.61
CA LEU A 156 50.35 -12.40 -12.31
C LEU A 156 49.11 -12.99 -11.62
N SER A 157 49.16 -14.24 -11.18
CA SER A 157 48.05 -14.88 -10.45
C SER A 157 47.68 -14.13 -9.16
N ILE A 158 48.67 -13.63 -8.40
CA ILE A 158 48.44 -12.83 -7.18
C ILE A 158 47.77 -11.51 -7.51
N ILE A 159 48.20 -10.82 -8.57
CA ILE A 159 47.63 -9.53 -8.98
C ILE A 159 46.16 -9.73 -9.39
N PHE A 160 45.89 -10.66 -10.29
CA PHE A 160 44.52 -10.91 -10.78
C PHE A 160 43.58 -11.38 -9.66
N THR A 161 44.04 -12.27 -8.78
CA THR A 161 43.19 -12.76 -7.67
C THR A 161 42.85 -11.65 -6.68
N ASN A 162 43.81 -10.80 -6.32
CA ASN A 162 43.57 -9.65 -5.44
C ASN A 162 42.64 -8.60 -6.09
N VAL A 163 42.77 -8.35 -7.39
CA VAL A 163 41.87 -7.46 -8.12
C VAL A 163 40.44 -8.01 -8.10
N LEU A 164 40.24 -9.31 -8.37
CA LEU A 164 38.92 -9.94 -8.32
C LEU A 164 38.30 -9.91 -6.92
N VAL A 165 39.10 -10.13 -5.86
CA VAL A 165 38.64 -9.99 -4.47
C VAL A 165 38.27 -8.54 -4.16
N ALA A 166 39.08 -7.57 -4.58
CA ALA A 166 38.79 -6.15 -4.37
C ALA A 166 37.49 -5.73 -5.07
N LEU A 167 37.25 -6.21 -6.29
CA LEU A 167 35.99 -6.01 -7.02
C LEU A 167 34.81 -6.67 -6.29
N GLY A 168 34.98 -7.87 -5.75
CA GLY A 168 33.97 -8.56 -4.94
C GLY A 168 33.60 -7.80 -3.66
N ILE A 169 34.60 -7.23 -2.97
CA ILE A 169 34.40 -6.39 -1.78
C ILE A 169 33.63 -5.12 -2.18
N ALA A 170 34.08 -4.41 -3.22
CA ALA A 170 33.41 -3.21 -3.70
C ALA A 170 31.95 -3.50 -4.09
N PHE A 171 31.70 -4.57 -4.84
CA PHE A 171 30.36 -5.04 -5.18
C PHE A 171 29.50 -5.30 -3.94
N SER A 172 30.04 -6.01 -2.94
CA SER A 172 29.33 -6.33 -1.69
C SER A 172 29.00 -5.10 -0.84
N ILE A 173 29.72 -3.99 -1.01
CA ILE A 173 29.46 -2.73 -0.32
C ILE A 173 28.39 -1.92 -1.06
N PHE A 174 28.51 -1.76 -2.39
CA PHE A 174 27.65 -0.86 -3.15
C PHE A 174 26.34 -1.51 -3.62
N PHE A 175 26.35 -2.80 -3.95
CA PHE A 175 25.18 -3.50 -4.49
C PHE A 175 23.98 -3.53 -3.51
N PRO A 176 24.13 -3.85 -2.21
CA PRO A 176 23.00 -3.86 -1.28
C PRO A 176 22.33 -2.48 -1.11
N ILE A 177 23.07 -1.39 -1.34
CA ILE A 177 22.56 -0.02 -1.20
C ILE A 177 21.79 0.37 -2.46
N LYS A 178 22.35 0.08 -3.64
CA LYS A 178 21.79 0.54 -4.93
C LYS A 178 20.73 -0.39 -5.50
N ALA A 179 20.83 -1.70 -5.28
CA ALA A 179 19.93 -2.67 -5.89
C ALA A 179 18.47 -2.55 -5.41
N PRO A 180 18.14 -2.49 -4.10
CA PRO A 180 16.75 -2.33 -3.66
C PRO A 180 16.11 -1.06 -4.22
N VAL A 181 16.84 0.06 -4.12
CA VAL A 181 16.40 1.36 -4.64
C VAL A 181 16.16 1.29 -6.15
N TYR A 182 17.06 0.66 -6.90
CA TYR A 182 16.89 0.49 -8.34
C TYR A 182 15.66 -0.36 -8.68
N PHE A 183 15.47 -1.49 -8.02
CA PHE A 183 14.32 -2.37 -8.29
C PHE A 183 12.98 -1.73 -7.96
N ILE A 184 12.91 -0.95 -6.89
CA ILE A 184 11.72 -0.19 -6.49
C ILE A 184 11.46 0.96 -7.48
N THR A 185 12.49 1.72 -7.84
CA THR A 185 12.32 2.95 -8.64
C THR A 185 12.35 2.73 -10.16
N ARG A 186 12.72 1.55 -10.67
CA ARG A 186 12.83 1.24 -12.10
C ARG A 186 11.55 1.60 -12.87
N GLU A 187 10.41 1.07 -12.42
CA GLU A 187 9.12 1.30 -13.09
C GLU A 187 8.70 2.76 -13.00
N PHE A 188 8.98 3.40 -11.85
CA PHE A 188 8.72 4.82 -11.64
C PHE A 188 9.53 5.72 -12.58
N LYS A 189 10.83 5.46 -12.73
CA LYS A 189 11.73 6.24 -13.59
C LYS A 189 11.29 6.22 -15.05
N LYS A 190 10.61 5.17 -15.50
CA LYS A 190 10.03 5.09 -16.85
C LYS A 190 9.02 6.23 -17.09
N TYR A 191 8.33 6.70 -16.05
CA TYR A 191 7.25 7.68 -16.13
C TYR A 191 7.55 8.98 -15.36
N ASP A 192 8.80 9.25 -14.95
CA ASP A 192 9.14 10.48 -14.22
C ASP A 192 9.38 11.70 -15.13
N TRP A 193 8.48 11.93 -16.07
CA TRP A 193 8.47 13.12 -16.92
C TRP A 193 8.04 14.37 -16.13
N LYS A 194 8.33 15.58 -16.63
CA LYS A 194 7.88 16.83 -15.98
C LYS A 194 7.32 17.77 -17.03
N VAL A 195 6.11 18.25 -16.77
CA VAL A 195 5.48 19.28 -17.60
C VAL A 195 5.61 20.63 -16.90
N GLU A 196 6.27 21.58 -17.54
CA GLU A 196 6.43 22.92 -16.99
C GLU A 196 5.24 23.81 -17.34
N VAL A 197 4.57 24.30 -16.31
CA VAL A 197 3.46 25.24 -16.43
C VAL A 197 3.76 26.43 -15.53
N THR A 198 3.56 27.64 -16.03
CA THR A 198 3.67 28.87 -15.22
C THR A 198 2.26 29.34 -14.84
N PRO A 199 1.85 29.17 -13.57
CA PRO A 199 0.54 29.65 -13.10
C PRO A 199 0.40 31.17 -13.29
N GLY A 200 -0.84 31.63 -13.48
CA GLY A 200 -1.15 33.05 -13.65
C GLY A 200 -0.80 33.67 -15.02
N LYS A 201 -0.15 32.93 -15.94
CA LYS A 201 0.01 33.40 -17.32
C LYS A 201 -1.36 33.45 -18.02
N PRO A 202 -1.68 34.54 -18.76
CA PRO A 202 -2.89 34.59 -19.57
C PRO A 202 -2.96 33.39 -20.53
N LYS A 203 -4.17 32.85 -20.69
CA LYS A 203 -4.46 31.71 -21.56
C LYS A 203 -5.55 32.11 -22.54
N ALA A 204 -5.49 31.57 -23.76
CA ALA A 204 -6.55 31.79 -24.72
C ALA A 204 -7.89 31.20 -24.23
N GLU A 205 -8.97 31.48 -24.98
CA GLU A 205 -10.25 30.86 -24.71
C GLU A 205 -10.11 29.33 -24.83
N ASN A 206 -10.58 28.60 -23.83
CA ASN A 206 -10.51 27.13 -23.75
C ASN A 206 -9.09 26.53 -23.58
N GLU A 207 -8.10 27.36 -23.26
CA GLU A 207 -6.79 26.92 -22.78
C GLU A 207 -6.72 26.96 -21.24
N TYR A 208 -6.14 25.92 -20.67
CA TYR A 208 -6.00 25.71 -19.24
C TYR A 208 -4.59 25.25 -18.90
N ASP A 209 -4.22 25.42 -17.63
CA ASP A 209 -2.98 24.85 -17.10
C ASP A 209 -3.15 23.36 -16.82
N VAL A 210 -4.32 23.00 -16.28
CA VAL A 210 -4.68 21.64 -15.90
C VAL A 210 -6.15 21.39 -16.21
N ILE A 211 -6.45 20.27 -16.86
CA ILE A 211 -7.82 19.78 -17.04
C ILE A 211 -8.00 18.51 -16.20
N ILE A 212 -9.10 18.41 -15.47
CA ILE A 212 -9.45 17.26 -14.64
C ILE A 212 -10.64 16.55 -15.26
N VAL A 213 -10.49 15.25 -15.53
CA VAL A 213 -11.53 14.39 -16.11
C VAL A 213 -12.21 13.61 -15.01
N GLY A 214 -13.43 14.03 -14.66
CA GLY A 214 -14.23 13.50 -13.56
C GLY A 214 -14.06 14.29 -12.25
N SER A 215 -15.15 14.48 -11.53
CA SER A 215 -15.23 15.30 -10.31
C SER A 215 -15.44 14.46 -9.04
N GLY A 216 -14.86 13.27 -8.97
CA GLY A 216 -14.72 12.55 -7.72
C GLY A 216 -13.76 13.27 -6.76
N ILE A 217 -13.74 12.84 -5.50
CA ILE A 217 -13.01 13.55 -4.44
C ILE A 217 -11.51 13.67 -4.72
N GLY A 218 -10.86 12.69 -5.35
CA GLY A 218 -9.44 12.81 -5.72
C GLY A 218 -9.18 13.95 -6.71
N GLY A 219 -9.93 13.98 -7.81
CA GLY A 219 -9.90 15.04 -8.81
C GLY A 219 -10.27 16.42 -8.24
N LEU A 220 -11.32 16.50 -7.42
CA LEU A 220 -11.73 17.75 -6.78
C LEU A 220 -10.69 18.25 -5.75
N THR A 221 -10.05 17.34 -5.01
CA THR A 221 -8.95 17.67 -4.09
C THR A 221 -7.76 18.25 -4.84
N CYS A 222 -7.32 17.57 -5.91
CA CYS A 222 -6.24 18.04 -6.77
C CYS A 222 -6.57 19.43 -7.37
N GLY A 223 -7.78 19.58 -7.92
CA GLY A 223 -8.24 20.83 -8.52
C GLY A 223 -8.32 21.98 -7.53
N ALA A 224 -8.85 21.75 -6.32
CA ALA A 224 -8.96 22.79 -5.30
C ALA A 224 -7.59 23.30 -4.84
N LEU A 225 -6.63 22.39 -4.62
CA LEU A 225 -5.26 22.75 -4.24
C LEU A 225 -4.54 23.51 -5.38
N LEU A 226 -4.64 23.03 -6.62
CA LEU A 226 -4.03 23.68 -7.77
C LEU A 226 -4.63 25.05 -8.05
N ALA A 227 -5.95 25.21 -7.98
CA ALA A 227 -6.62 26.49 -8.15
C ALA A 227 -6.17 27.49 -7.08
N LYS A 228 -6.11 27.07 -5.80
CA LYS A 228 -5.59 27.91 -4.70
C LYS A 228 -4.12 28.31 -4.91
N ARG A 229 -3.33 27.46 -5.59
CA ARG A 229 -1.94 27.75 -5.98
C ARG A 229 -1.81 28.57 -7.29
N GLY A 230 -2.93 29.07 -7.83
CA GLY A 230 -2.98 29.99 -8.96
C GLY A 230 -3.01 29.33 -10.35
N TYR A 231 -3.16 28.00 -10.43
CA TYR A 231 -3.30 27.31 -11.71
C TYR A 231 -4.71 27.54 -12.29
N LYS A 232 -4.79 27.75 -13.61
CA LYS A 232 -6.08 27.81 -14.31
C LYS A 232 -6.62 26.40 -14.54
N VAL A 233 -7.52 25.96 -13.66
CA VAL A 233 -8.09 24.60 -13.64
C VAL A 233 -9.44 24.53 -14.36
N LEU A 234 -9.65 23.48 -15.14
CA LEU A 234 -10.98 23.07 -15.64
C LEU A 234 -11.30 21.66 -15.18
N VAL A 235 -12.45 21.47 -14.52
CA VAL A 235 -13.00 20.15 -14.20
C VAL A 235 -14.16 19.86 -15.14
N LEU A 236 -14.14 18.69 -15.79
CA LEU A 236 -15.21 18.20 -16.65
C LEU A 236 -15.86 16.98 -16.01
N GLU A 237 -17.15 17.07 -15.73
CA GLU A 237 -17.94 16.03 -15.09
C GLU A 237 -19.04 15.55 -16.02
N GLN A 238 -19.19 14.23 -16.17
CA GLN A 238 -20.19 13.63 -17.04
C GLN A 238 -21.62 13.75 -16.45
N HIS A 239 -21.74 13.65 -15.13
CA HIS A 239 -23.00 13.74 -14.41
C HIS A 239 -23.46 15.19 -14.23
N TYR A 240 -24.72 15.42 -13.84
CA TYR A 240 -25.23 16.77 -13.56
C TYR A 240 -24.85 17.29 -12.16
N LEU A 241 -24.27 16.44 -11.32
CA LEU A 241 -23.72 16.77 -10.00
C LEU A 241 -22.26 16.34 -9.90
N VAL A 242 -21.50 17.05 -9.07
CA VAL A 242 -20.13 16.66 -8.71
C VAL A 242 -20.11 15.64 -7.57
N GLY A 243 -18.97 14.95 -7.40
CA GLY A 243 -18.67 14.12 -6.22
C GLY A 243 -18.56 12.62 -6.46
N GLY A 244 -19.07 12.11 -7.60
CA GLY A 244 -19.07 10.67 -7.89
C GLY A 244 -19.77 9.87 -6.79
N TYR A 245 -19.11 8.86 -6.21
CA TYR A 245 -19.63 8.09 -5.07
C TYR A 245 -19.81 8.93 -3.79
N CYS A 246 -19.14 10.09 -3.67
CA CYS A 246 -19.34 11.07 -2.61
C CYS A 246 -20.42 12.08 -3.03
N SER A 247 -21.62 11.58 -3.33
CA SER A 247 -22.78 12.39 -3.65
C SER A 247 -23.98 12.00 -2.80
N SER A 248 -24.97 12.88 -2.78
CA SER A 248 -26.25 12.66 -2.12
C SER A 248 -27.36 13.02 -3.08
N PHE A 249 -28.49 12.33 -2.99
CA PHE A 249 -29.69 12.68 -3.74
C PHE A 249 -30.84 13.00 -2.80
N TYR A 250 -31.68 13.94 -3.23
CA TYR A 250 -32.90 14.33 -2.54
C TYR A 250 -34.09 13.64 -3.20
N ARG A 251 -34.93 12.99 -2.40
CA ARG A 251 -36.16 12.35 -2.89
C ARG A 251 -37.31 12.62 -1.94
N LYS A 252 -38.37 13.25 -2.47
CA LYS A 252 -39.52 13.77 -1.73
C LYS A 252 -39.11 14.78 -0.65
N LYS A 253 -38.68 14.30 0.52
CA LYS A 253 -38.28 15.10 1.68
C LYS A 253 -37.08 14.52 2.44
N PHE A 254 -36.43 13.50 1.88
CA PHE A 254 -35.31 12.78 2.47
C PHE A 254 -34.05 12.97 1.63
N ILE A 255 -32.90 13.00 2.29
CA ILE A 255 -31.57 13.02 1.67
C ILE A 255 -30.90 11.67 1.93
N PHE A 256 -30.38 11.04 0.88
CA PHE A 256 -29.65 9.78 0.94
C PHE A 256 -28.27 9.93 0.32
N ASN A 257 -27.27 9.25 0.90
CA ASN A 257 -25.92 9.20 0.32
C ASN A 257 -25.79 8.01 -0.62
N THR A 258 -25.05 8.18 -1.72
CA THR A 258 -24.93 7.14 -2.76
C THR A 258 -23.81 6.14 -2.51
N GLY A 259 -22.94 6.38 -1.53
CA GLY A 259 -21.81 5.47 -1.26
C GLY A 259 -20.96 5.79 -0.03
N VAL A 260 -20.96 7.03 0.48
CA VAL A 260 -20.16 7.38 1.68
C VAL A 260 -20.97 7.17 2.95
N GLU A 261 -20.55 6.19 3.74
CA GLU A 261 -21.10 5.88 5.07
C GLU A 261 -20.28 6.52 6.19
N SER A 262 -18.95 6.52 6.03
CA SER A 262 -18.00 6.94 7.05
C SER A 262 -16.71 7.45 6.39
N VAL A 263 -16.03 8.37 7.07
CA VAL A 263 -14.80 9.02 6.62
C VAL A 263 -13.75 8.94 7.73
N SER A 264 -12.59 8.39 7.40
CA SER A 264 -11.39 8.37 8.24
C SER A 264 -10.44 9.53 7.90
N GLY A 265 -9.27 9.61 8.56
CA GLY A 265 -8.27 10.65 8.31
C GLY A 265 -8.59 12.01 8.93
N LEU A 266 -9.50 12.04 9.92
CA LEU A 266 -9.97 13.23 10.66
C LEU A 266 -9.41 13.27 12.08
N TRP A 267 -8.08 13.28 12.18
CA TRP A 267 -7.29 13.38 13.41
C TRP A 267 -6.06 14.27 13.16
N GLU A 268 -5.22 14.54 14.17
CA GLU A 268 -4.16 15.57 14.10
C GLU A 268 -3.22 15.46 12.89
N ARG A 269 -2.79 14.24 12.52
CA ARG A 269 -1.94 13.99 11.32
C ARG A 269 -2.71 13.33 10.16
N GLY A 270 -4.04 13.37 10.23
CA GLY A 270 -4.91 12.79 9.22
C GLY A 270 -4.87 13.55 7.90
N PRO A 271 -4.82 12.87 6.74
CA PRO A 271 -4.83 13.48 5.41
C PRO A 271 -6.03 14.38 5.13
N VAL A 272 -7.22 14.03 5.65
CA VAL A 272 -8.43 14.84 5.47
C VAL A 272 -8.33 16.10 6.34
N THR A 273 -7.87 16.00 7.59
CA THR A 273 -7.57 17.15 8.44
C THR A 273 -6.56 18.09 7.77
N TYR A 274 -5.49 17.53 7.20
CA TYR A 274 -4.49 18.29 6.46
C TYR A 274 -5.12 19.05 5.28
N LEU A 275 -5.94 18.38 4.46
CA LEU A 275 -6.64 19.01 3.35
C LEU A 275 -7.53 20.16 3.84
N LEU A 276 -8.33 19.95 4.88
CA LEU A 276 -9.20 20.99 5.42
C LEU A 276 -8.39 22.21 5.86
N ARG A 277 -7.27 22.02 6.56
CA ARG A 277 -6.36 23.10 6.96
C ARG A 277 -5.77 23.83 5.75
N GLU A 278 -5.28 23.09 4.75
CA GLU A 278 -4.78 23.67 3.50
C GLU A 278 -5.85 24.47 2.75
N LEU A 279 -7.12 24.15 2.94
CA LEU A 279 -8.25 24.85 2.33
C LEU A 279 -8.85 25.95 3.23
N GLY A 280 -8.36 26.11 4.46
CA GLY A 280 -8.90 27.08 5.43
C GLY A 280 -10.26 26.70 6.00
N LEU A 281 -10.55 25.40 6.08
CA LEU A 281 -11.81 24.84 6.58
C LEU A 281 -11.61 24.22 7.97
N ARG A 282 -12.64 24.32 8.82
CA ARG A 282 -12.64 23.72 10.16
C ARG A 282 -13.39 22.39 10.15
N GLN A 283 -12.81 21.36 10.76
CA GLN A 283 -13.38 20.01 10.76
C GLN A 283 -14.80 19.96 11.36
N GLU A 284 -15.00 20.65 12.48
CA GLU A 284 -16.26 20.68 13.23
C GLU A 284 -17.44 21.30 12.45
N ASP A 285 -17.16 22.09 11.42
CA ASP A 285 -18.20 22.68 10.57
C ASP A 285 -18.75 21.68 9.54
N PHE A 286 -17.98 20.63 9.24
CA PHE A 286 -18.27 19.68 8.15
C PHE A 286 -18.51 18.27 8.63
N PHE A 287 -17.90 17.84 9.74
CA PHE A 287 -17.92 16.45 10.16
C PHE A 287 -18.55 16.26 11.53
N VAL A 288 -19.29 15.18 11.67
CA VAL A 288 -19.85 14.68 12.92
C VAL A 288 -19.42 13.24 13.09
N ARG A 289 -19.11 12.83 14.32
CA ARG A 289 -18.64 11.46 14.57
C ARG A 289 -19.82 10.47 14.48
N ASN A 290 -19.61 9.35 13.80
CA ASN A 290 -20.58 8.26 13.76
C ASN A 290 -20.61 7.50 15.09
N THR A 291 -21.79 6.98 15.44
CA THR A 291 -22.00 5.91 16.42
C THR A 291 -22.20 4.59 15.68
N GLU A 292 -21.68 3.50 16.25
CA GLU A 292 -21.62 2.21 15.57
C GLU A 292 -22.05 1.05 16.47
N ARG A 293 -22.72 0.07 15.88
CA ARG A 293 -23.12 -1.20 16.51
C ARG A 293 -22.83 -2.39 15.62
N HIS A 294 -22.32 -3.46 16.18
CA HIS A 294 -22.18 -4.74 15.51
C HIS A 294 -23.22 -5.74 16.03
N ILE A 295 -23.63 -6.66 15.16
CA ILE A 295 -24.45 -7.82 15.50
C ILE A 295 -23.72 -9.07 15.03
N TYR A 296 -23.46 -9.98 15.97
CA TYR A 296 -22.73 -11.21 15.71
C TYR A 296 -23.17 -12.31 16.68
N LYS A 297 -23.45 -13.51 16.14
CA LYS A 297 -24.08 -14.65 16.82
C LYS A 297 -25.35 -14.27 17.59
N GLY A 298 -26.14 -13.36 17.05
CA GLY A 298 -27.34 -12.83 17.69
C GLY A 298 -27.10 -11.87 18.87
N GLU A 299 -25.85 -11.62 19.24
CA GLU A 299 -25.49 -10.62 20.25
C GLU A 299 -25.32 -9.23 19.64
N VAL A 300 -25.59 -8.20 20.44
CA VAL A 300 -25.50 -6.79 20.05
C VAL A 300 -24.33 -6.13 20.77
N PHE A 301 -23.52 -5.38 20.02
CA PHE A 301 -22.29 -4.75 20.49
C PHE A 301 -22.29 -3.28 20.11
N ASP A 302 -22.53 -2.38 21.06
CA ASP A 302 -22.31 -0.95 20.82
C ASP A 302 -20.82 -0.64 20.90
N ILE A 303 -20.26 -0.07 19.84
CA ILE A 303 -18.84 0.21 19.73
C ILE A 303 -18.54 1.52 20.47
N PRO A 304 -17.67 1.50 21.50
CA PRO A 304 -17.34 2.70 22.26
C PRO A 304 -16.62 3.77 21.44
N HIS A 305 -16.69 5.01 21.90
CA HIS A 305 -16.04 6.15 21.26
C HIS A 305 -14.53 6.24 21.53
N THR A 306 -14.00 5.55 22.52
CA THR A 306 -12.56 5.60 22.83
C THR A 306 -11.93 4.23 22.59
N LEU A 307 -10.66 4.24 22.19
CA LEU A 307 -9.90 3.01 22.03
C LEU A 307 -9.81 2.25 23.35
N GLU A 308 -9.63 2.98 24.46
CA GLU A 308 -9.52 2.42 25.81
C GLU A 308 -10.80 1.68 26.20
N ASP A 309 -11.97 2.28 25.95
CA ASP A 309 -13.27 1.64 26.20
C ASP A 309 -13.49 0.43 25.29
N PHE A 310 -13.11 0.53 24.01
CA PHE A 310 -13.25 -0.58 23.08
C PHE A 310 -12.35 -1.76 23.47
N VAL A 311 -11.10 -1.49 23.87
CA VAL A 311 -10.19 -2.51 24.41
C VAL A 311 -10.78 -3.15 25.66
N ARG A 312 -11.34 -2.37 26.60
CA ARG A 312 -12.00 -2.90 27.80
C ARG A 312 -13.18 -3.82 27.44
N LEU A 313 -14.05 -3.38 26.53
CA LEU A 313 -15.19 -4.18 26.05
C LEU A 313 -14.73 -5.54 25.50
N LEU A 314 -13.67 -5.55 24.69
CA LEU A 314 -13.13 -6.80 24.15
C LEU A 314 -12.49 -7.67 25.25
N GLN A 315 -11.75 -7.07 26.19
CA GLN A 315 -11.12 -7.79 27.29
C GLN A 315 -12.13 -8.42 28.26
N GLU A 316 -13.27 -7.78 28.48
CA GLU A 316 -14.37 -8.31 29.30
C GLU A 316 -15.04 -9.51 28.61
N ARG A 317 -15.16 -9.47 27.28
CA ARG A 317 -15.77 -10.54 26.47
C ARG A 317 -14.85 -11.72 26.20
N PHE A 318 -13.56 -11.45 26.04
CA PHE A 318 -12.54 -12.46 25.75
C PHE A 318 -11.46 -12.44 26.84
N PRO A 319 -11.79 -12.81 28.10
CA PRO A 319 -10.87 -12.69 29.23
C PRO A 319 -9.60 -13.54 29.05
N GLU A 320 -9.68 -14.65 28.31
CA GLU A 320 -8.53 -15.51 27.99
C GLU A 320 -7.51 -14.83 27.08
N GLU A 321 -7.92 -13.80 26.31
CA GLU A 321 -7.05 -13.07 25.38
C GLU A 321 -6.76 -11.63 25.85
N ARG A 322 -7.03 -11.32 27.13
CA ARG A 322 -6.95 -9.97 27.70
C ARG A 322 -5.62 -9.26 27.39
N GLU A 323 -4.50 -9.94 27.65
CA GLU A 323 -3.16 -9.40 27.41
C GLU A 323 -2.84 -9.28 25.91
N SER A 324 -3.28 -10.25 25.10
CA SER A 324 -3.12 -10.22 23.64
C SER A 324 -3.89 -9.07 23.00
N ILE A 325 -5.10 -8.77 23.48
CA ILE A 325 -5.91 -7.64 22.99
C ILE A 325 -5.16 -6.33 23.20
N PHE A 326 -4.65 -6.10 24.42
CA PHE A 326 -3.88 -4.90 24.72
C PHE A 326 -2.62 -4.82 23.85
N ALA A 327 -1.87 -5.92 23.74
CA ALA A 327 -0.65 -5.98 22.93
C ALA A 327 -0.92 -5.73 21.44
N PHE A 328 -2.03 -6.22 20.90
CA PHE A 328 -2.44 -6.01 19.50
C PHE A 328 -2.73 -4.53 19.24
N PHE A 329 -3.56 -3.89 20.06
CA PHE A 329 -3.91 -2.49 19.85
C PHE A 329 -2.74 -1.54 20.09
N GLU A 330 -1.83 -1.87 21.00
CA GLU A 330 -0.61 -1.09 21.18
C GLU A 330 0.35 -1.22 19.98
N ASP A 331 0.44 -2.41 19.37
CA ASP A 331 1.19 -2.59 18.10
C ASP A 331 0.50 -1.87 16.93
N ALA A 332 -0.82 -1.99 16.82
CA ALA A 332 -1.60 -1.32 15.78
C ALA A 332 -1.49 0.21 15.89
N ARG A 333 -1.58 0.78 17.10
CA ARG A 333 -1.40 2.21 17.35
C ARG A 333 -0.03 2.69 16.88
N LYS A 334 1.05 1.98 17.25
CA LYS A 334 2.42 2.29 16.79
C LYS A 334 2.55 2.22 15.28
N ALA A 335 2.03 1.16 14.66
CA ALA A 335 2.05 0.99 13.21
C ALA A 335 1.27 2.10 12.50
N TYR A 336 0.11 2.50 13.03
CA TYR A 336 -0.70 3.57 12.47
C TYR A 336 0.01 4.92 12.60
N GLU A 337 0.55 5.25 13.77
CA GLU A 337 1.35 6.48 13.96
C GLU A 337 2.60 6.50 13.06
N GLU A 338 3.24 5.35 12.84
CA GLU A 338 4.36 5.18 11.92
C GLU A 338 3.98 5.42 10.47
N CYS A 339 2.81 4.95 10.04
CA CYS A 339 2.28 5.19 8.69
C CYS A 339 2.20 6.69 8.39
N TYR A 340 1.78 7.49 9.38
CA TYR A 340 1.57 8.93 9.24
C TYR A 340 2.69 9.81 9.81
N ARG A 341 3.83 9.22 10.21
CA ARG A 341 4.91 9.95 10.89
C ARG A 341 5.61 10.98 10.01
N ASP A 342 5.93 10.62 8.78
CA ASP A 342 6.71 11.46 7.85
C ASP A 342 5.84 12.34 6.95
N THR A 343 4.58 12.55 7.34
CA THR A 343 3.59 13.24 6.50
C THR A 343 3.70 14.75 6.59
N GLU A 344 4.30 15.31 7.65
CA GLU A 344 4.34 16.75 7.92
C GLU A 344 4.71 17.63 6.70
N PRO A 345 5.70 17.29 5.84
CA PRO A 345 6.06 18.13 4.71
C PRO A 345 5.01 18.18 3.58
N TYR A 346 4.18 17.15 3.43
CA TYR A 346 3.27 17.00 2.27
C TYR A 346 1.83 16.62 2.63
N GLY A 347 1.55 16.45 3.93
CA GLY A 347 0.25 16.09 4.50
C GLY A 347 -0.18 14.65 4.39
N VAL A 348 0.60 13.79 3.72
CA VAL A 348 0.16 12.45 3.31
C VAL A 348 1.27 11.42 3.33
N PRO A 349 0.96 10.13 3.59
CA PRO A 349 1.94 9.06 3.43
C PRO A 349 2.30 8.89 1.96
N LEU A 350 3.56 8.56 1.69
CA LEU A 350 4.09 8.45 0.34
C LEU A 350 4.47 6.99 0.00
N PRO A 351 4.24 6.54 -1.24
CA PRO A 351 4.75 5.26 -1.71
C PRO A 351 6.29 5.32 -1.83
N ALA A 352 6.92 4.15 -1.86
CA ALA A 352 8.37 4.00 -1.79
C ALA A 352 9.13 4.81 -2.85
N GLU A 353 8.59 4.91 -4.05
CA GLU A 353 9.21 5.63 -5.17
C GLU A 353 9.21 7.14 -4.94
N LEU A 354 8.14 7.66 -4.33
CA LEU A 354 8.07 9.07 -3.95
C LEU A 354 8.94 9.38 -2.74
N ILE A 355 9.09 8.46 -1.78
CA ILE A 355 10.06 8.63 -0.68
C ILE A 355 11.47 8.89 -1.23
N VAL A 356 11.89 8.14 -2.25
CA VAL A 356 13.20 8.37 -2.90
C VAL A 356 13.26 9.74 -3.58
N LYS A 357 12.20 10.12 -4.31
CA LYS A 357 12.14 11.38 -5.05
C LYS A 357 12.19 12.62 -4.16
N VAL A 358 11.41 12.63 -3.07
CA VAL A 358 11.20 13.85 -2.27
C VAL A 358 12.01 13.90 -0.98
N PHE A 359 12.56 12.77 -0.54
CA PHE A 359 13.46 12.70 0.61
C PHE A 359 14.86 12.27 0.19
N SER A 360 15.11 10.97 0.03
CA SER A 360 16.38 10.42 -0.45
C SER A 360 16.33 8.89 -0.59
N GLU A 361 17.27 8.32 -1.34
CA GLU A 361 17.52 6.87 -1.36
C GLU A 361 17.77 6.32 0.07
N LYS A 362 18.50 7.08 0.88
CA LYS A 362 18.80 6.71 2.28
C LYS A 362 17.53 6.61 3.13
N LYS A 363 16.58 7.55 2.96
CA LYS A 363 15.31 7.53 3.70
C LYS A 363 14.51 6.25 3.41
N LEU A 364 14.50 5.79 2.16
CA LEU A 364 13.86 4.52 1.79
C LEU A 364 14.54 3.32 2.48
N LEU A 365 15.88 3.26 2.47
CA LEU A 365 16.64 2.18 3.10
C LEU A 365 16.51 2.16 4.63
N ASP A 366 16.39 3.34 5.24
CA ASP A 366 16.19 3.47 6.68
C ASP A 366 14.70 3.28 7.08
N TYR A 367 13.76 3.25 6.13
CA TYR A 367 12.31 3.21 6.40
C TYR A 367 11.88 2.05 7.31
N PRO A 368 12.30 0.78 7.12
CA PRO A 368 11.90 -0.30 8.02
C PRO A 368 12.55 -0.24 9.40
N ARG A 369 13.71 0.44 9.53
CA ARG A 369 14.33 0.70 10.84
C ARG A 369 13.58 1.81 11.57
N GLU A 370 13.13 2.82 10.84
CA GLU A 370 12.40 3.97 11.38
C GLU A 370 10.93 3.62 11.63
N HIS A 371 10.33 2.75 10.82
CA HIS A 371 8.92 2.37 10.85
C HIS A 371 8.75 0.83 11.02
N PRO A 372 9.35 0.23 12.07
CA PRO A 372 9.42 -1.22 12.22
C PRO A 372 8.04 -1.88 12.36
N HIS A 373 7.10 -1.24 13.05
CA HIS A 373 5.75 -1.77 13.25
C HIS A 373 4.99 -1.66 11.93
N PHE A 374 4.96 -0.49 11.29
CA PHE A 374 4.25 -0.36 10.02
C PHE A 374 4.81 -1.27 8.92
N TYR A 375 6.13 -1.43 8.85
CA TYR A 375 6.77 -2.35 7.89
C TYR A 375 6.40 -3.81 8.16
N ASP A 376 6.26 -4.22 9.41
CA ASP A 376 5.76 -5.55 9.77
C ASP A 376 4.33 -5.78 9.24
N TRP A 377 3.44 -4.79 9.38
CA TRP A 377 2.07 -4.84 8.84
C TRP A 377 2.05 -4.81 7.30
N MET A 378 2.99 -4.15 6.63
CA MET A 378 3.07 -4.15 5.16
C MET A 378 3.38 -5.54 4.58
N ASN A 379 4.04 -6.42 5.34
CA ASN A 379 4.55 -7.70 4.83
C ASN A 379 3.67 -8.90 5.18
N LYS A 380 2.42 -8.67 5.64
CA LYS A 380 1.49 -9.71 6.09
C LYS A 380 0.10 -9.50 5.51
N THR A 381 -0.67 -10.57 5.46
CA THR A 381 -2.12 -10.47 5.33
C THR A 381 -2.74 -10.08 6.67
N PHE A 382 -3.93 -9.49 6.65
CA PHE A 382 -4.59 -9.10 7.89
C PHE A 382 -4.89 -10.31 8.78
N ARG A 383 -5.27 -11.44 8.16
CA ARG A 383 -5.44 -12.72 8.86
C ARG A 383 -4.17 -13.16 9.58
N GLN A 384 -3.02 -13.15 8.90
CA GLN A 384 -1.73 -13.49 9.52
C GLN A 384 -1.44 -12.59 10.72
N LYS A 385 -1.73 -11.29 10.61
CA LYS A 385 -1.51 -10.36 11.72
C LYS A 385 -2.44 -10.63 12.90
N LEU A 386 -3.69 -11.02 12.67
CA LEU A 386 -4.61 -11.43 13.73
C LEU A 386 -4.18 -12.75 14.39
N ASP A 387 -3.71 -13.72 13.61
CA ASP A 387 -3.25 -15.03 14.11
C ASP A 387 -1.99 -14.94 14.99
N GLU A 388 -1.22 -13.84 14.91
CA GLU A 388 -0.06 -13.59 15.80
C GLU A 388 -0.45 -13.30 17.25
N TYR A 389 -1.64 -12.73 17.45
CA TYR A 389 -2.11 -12.29 18.78
C TYR A 389 -3.21 -13.18 19.32
N PHE A 390 -4.05 -13.73 18.44
CA PHE A 390 -5.32 -14.34 18.83
C PHE A 390 -5.44 -15.79 18.37
N ARG A 391 -6.00 -16.62 19.23
CA ARG A 391 -6.48 -17.97 18.97
C ARG A 391 -7.99 -18.00 18.76
N ASN A 392 -8.74 -17.10 19.41
CA ASN A 392 -10.20 -17.07 19.33
C ASN A 392 -10.68 -16.54 17.96
N GLU A 393 -11.41 -17.35 17.20
CA GLU A 393 -11.90 -16.98 15.86
C GLU A 393 -13.04 -15.94 15.89
N ASP A 394 -13.81 -15.88 16.97
CA ASP A 394 -14.88 -14.90 17.13
C ASP A 394 -14.30 -13.49 17.33
N LEU A 395 -13.24 -13.37 18.14
CA LEU A 395 -12.53 -12.09 18.29
C LEU A 395 -11.94 -11.61 16.96
N LYS A 396 -11.31 -12.51 16.18
CA LYS A 396 -10.78 -12.18 14.84
C LYS A 396 -11.87 -11.70 13.90
N THR A 397 -13.05 -12.32 13.97
CA THR A 397 -14.22 -11.94 13.17
C THR A 397 -14.72 -10.55 13.56
N LEU A 398 -14.85 -10.25 14.86
CA LEU A 398 -15.25 -8.93 15.36
C LEU A 398 -14.24 -7.83 14.97
N LEU A 399 -12.94 -8.09 15.08
CA LEU A 399 -11.90 -7.15 14.63
C LEU A 399 -11.90 -6.95 13.11
N SER A 400 -12.47 -7.89 12.36
CA SER A 400 -12.64 -7.84 10.91
C SER A 400 -14.01 -7.28 10.48
N ALA A 401 -14.85 -6.80 11.40
CA ALA A 401 -16.19 -6.29 11.10
C ALA A 401 -16.22 -5.20 10.01
N LEU A 402 -15.15 -4.39 9.94
CA LEU A 402 -14.99 -3.30 8.98
C LEU A 402 -14.27 -3.70 7.68
N ILE A 403 -13.91 -4.97 7.48
CA ILE A 403 -13.19 -5.42 6.28
C ILE A 403 -13.98 -5.16 4.99
N GLY A 404 -15.30 -4.99 5.09
CA GLY A 404 -16.17 -4.55 4.02
C GLY A 404 -15.76 -3.20 3.39
N TYR A 405 -15.02 -2.33 4.10
CA TYR A 405 -14.45 -1.08 3.56
C TYR A 405 -13.29 -1.29 2.57
N LEU A 406 -12.76 -2.52 2.48
CA LEU A 406 -11.83 -2.94 1.43
C LEU A 406 -12.51 -3.81 0.36
N GLY A 407 -13.70 -4.35 0.63
CA GLY A 407 -14.39 -5.27 -0.29
C GLY A 407 -13.59 -6.55 -0.57
N THR A 408 -12.84 -7.04 0.41
CA THR A 408 -12.09 -8.31 0.35
C THR A 408 -12.13 -9.00 1.72
N SER A 409 -11.45 -10.15 1.85
CA SER A 409 -11.39 -10.92 3.10
C SER A 409 -10.05 -10.74 3.83
N PRO A 410 -9.97 -10.98 5.15
CA PRO A 410 -8.74 -10.84 5.92
C PRO A 410 -7.55 -11.67 5.40
N GLU A 411 -7.81 -12.81 4.76
CA GLU A 411 -6.79 -13.70 4.19
C GLU A 411 -6.12 -13.09 2.97
N LYS A 412 -6.83 -12.20 2.27
CA LYS A 412 -6.37 -11.57 1.02
C LYS A 412 -5.96 -10.12 1.22
N ALA A 413 -6.54 -9.42 2.19
CA ALA A 413 -6.21 -8.03 2.49
C ALA A 413 -4.77 -7.92 3.02
N GLN A 414 -4.02 -6.94 2.50
CA GLN A 414 -2.75 -6.55 3.12
C GLN A 414 -3.03 -5.96 4.51
N ALA A 415 -2.27 -6.35 5.53
CA ALA A 415 -2.54 -5.92 6.90
C ALA A 415 -2.42 -4.40 7.05
N SER A 416 -1.47 -3.73 6.36
CA SER A 416 -1.37 -2.26 6.34
C SER A 416 -2.62 -1.56 5.74
N SER A 417 -3.30 -2.20 4.79
CA SER A 417 -4.57 -1.68 4.24
C SER A 417 -5.71 -1.86 5.26
N ALA A 418 -5.77 -3.00 5.95
CA ALA A 418 -6.74 -3.23 7.03
C ALA A 418 -6.45 -2.34 8.27
N LEU A 419 -5.18 -2.04 8.54
CA LEU A 419 -4.77 -1.13 9.61
C LEU A 419 -5.39 0.25 9.41
N THR A 420 -5.38 0.76 8.17
CA THR A 420 -5.91 2.09 7.85
C THR A 420 -7.43 2.07 7.64
N ALA A 421 -7.96 1.09 6.91
CA ALA A 421 -9.37 1.03 6.53
C ALA A 421 -10.29 0.33 7.55
N CYS A 422 -9.75 -0.40 8.54
CA CYS A 422 -10.52 -1.07 9.58
C CYS A 422 -10.07 -0.60 10.97
N ILE A 423 -8.84 -0.91 11.35
CA ILE A 423 -8.37 -0.64 12.72
C ILE A 423 -8.30 0.86 13.03
N GLY A 424 -7.94 1.68 12.04
CA GLY A 424 -7.92 3.14 12.16
C GLY A 424 -9.25 3.76 12.60
N TYR A 425 -10.38 3.13 12.27
CA TYR A 425 -11.70 3.57 12.73
C TYR A 425 -11.91 3.33 14.22
N TYR A 426 -11.33 2.27 14.79
CA TYR A 426 -11.33 2.05 16.24
C TYR A 426 -10.33 2.96 16.96
N LEU A 427 -9.22 3.33 16.31
CA LEU A 427 -8.21 4.23 16.89
C LEU A 427 -8.67 5.70 16.93
N HIS A 428 -9.26 6.20 15.84
CA HIS A 428 -9.53 7.64 15.66
C HIS A 428 -10.99 7.98 15.33
N GLY A 429 -11.85 6.98 15.17
CA GLY A 429 -13.25 7.14 14.84
C GLY A 429 -13.54 7.27 13.35
N GLY A 430 -14.78 6.97 12.99
CA GLY A 430 -15.37 7.29 11.69
C GLY A 430 -16.30 8.50 11.78
N TYR A 431 -16.30 9.32 10.73
CA TYR A 431 -17.08 10.55 10.69
C TYR A 431 -18.02 10.59 9.48
N PHE A 432 -19.10 11.35 9.64
CA PHE A 432 -20.07 11.63 8.60
C PHE A 432 -20.07 13.11 8.24
N THR A 433 -20.37 13.42 6.97
CA THR A 433 -20.42 14.81 6.49
C THR A 433 -21.77 15.43 6.83
N LYS A 434 -21.78 16.46 7.68
CA LYS A 434 -22.96 17.29 7.98
C LYS A 434 -23.53 17.88 6.68
N GLY A 435 -24.82 17.71 6.42
CA GLY A 435 -25.54 18.08 5.21
C GLY A 435 -25.50 17.03 4.11
N GLY A 436 -24.93 15.84 4.38
CA GLY A 436 -24.75 14.77 3.40
C GLY A 436 -23.41 14.83 2.67
N ALA A 437 -23.04 13.71 2.05
CA ALA A 437 -21.80 13.56 1.29
C ALA A 437 -21.64 14.63 0.19
N GLN A 438 -22.74 15.05 -0.45
CA GLN A 438 -22.72 16.09 -1.49
C GLN A 438 -22.09 17.41 -1.02
N ARG A 439 -22.23 17.77 0.27
CA ARG A 439 -21.69 19.04 0.79
C ARG A 439 -20.16 19.08 0.67
N PHE A 440 -19.47 17.96 0.90
CA PHE A 440 -18.01 17.93 0.80
C PHE A 440 -17.55 18.16 -0.65
N ALA A 441 -18.16 17.47 -1.62
CA ALA A 441 -17.87 17.68 -3.03
C ALA A 441 -18.19 19.11 -3.49
N ASN A 442 -19.32 19.67 -3.06
CA ASN A 442 -19.70 21.05 -3.38
C ASN A 442 -18.70 22.07 -2.81
N THR A 443 -18.19 21.86 -1.60
CA THR A 443 -17.17 22.75 -1.01
C THR A 443 -15.90 22.77 -1.84
N LEU A 444 -15.39 21.61 -2.26
CA LEU A 444 -14.20 21.54 -3.12
C LEU A 444 -14.45 22.21 -4.47
N LYS A 445 -15.62 21.97 -5.09
CA LYS A 445 -16.05 22.67 -6.31
C LYS A 445 -16.02 24.19 -6.11
N ASN A 446 -16.65 24.70 -5.05
CA ASN A 446 -16.73 26.12 -4.78
C ASN A 446 -15.35 26.76 -4.59
N ILE A 447 -14.41 26.04 -3.96
CA ILE A 447 -13.03 26.51 -3.82
C ILE A 447 -12.35 26.65 -5.19
N ILE A 448 -12.56 25.69 -6.10
CA ILE A 448 -12.04 25.77 -7.46
C ILE A 448 -12.59 27.02 -8.16
N GLU A 449 -13.90 27.22 -8.13
CA GLU A 449 -14.57 28.35 -8.80
C GLU A 449 -14.17 29.70 -8.19
N ASN A 450 -14.10 29.80 -6.85
CA ASN A 450 -13.69 31.01 -6.14
C ASN A 450 -12.22 31.40 -6.38
N ASN A 451 -11.38 30.45 -6.82
CA ASN A 451 -9.99 30.69 -7.20
C ASN A 451 -9.81 30.75 -8.73
N GLY A 452 -10.86 31.06 -9.48
CA GLY A 452 -10.80 31.31 -10.93
C GLY A 452 -10.78 30.07 -11.82
N GLY A 453 -10.88 28.87 -11.24
CA GLY A 453 -11.12 27.63 -11.98
C GLY A 453 -12.55 27.52 -12.50
N LYS A 454 -12.82 26.51 -13.32
CA LYS A 454 -14.18 26.21 -13.83
C LYS A 454 -14.54 24.76 -13.58
N VAL A 455 -15.78 24.49 -13.17
CA VAL A 455 -16.33 23.14 -13.09
C VAL A 455 -17.56 23.03 -13.98
N LEU A 456 -17.47 22.20 -15.02
CA LEU A 456 -18.55 21.98 -15.98
C LEU A 456 -19.15 20.58 -15.78
N VAL A 457 -20.41 20.55 -15.33
CA VAL A 457 -21.22 19.33 -15.19
C VAL A 457 -21.96 19.01 -16.49
N SER A 458 -22.38 17.77 -16.70
CA SER A 458 -22.95 17.29 -17.96
C SER A 458 -22.03 17.53 -19.17
N HIS A 459 -20.72 17.50 -18.94
CA HIS A 459 -19.65 17.61 -19.92
C HIS A 459 -18.81 16.33 -19.90
N ARG A 460 -19.40 15.23 -20.39
CA ARG A 460 -18.66 13.98 -20.57
C ARG A 460 -17.49 14.21 -21.53
N VAL A 461 -16.29 13.81 -21.08
CA VAL A 461 -15.12 13.77 -21.95
C VAL A 461 -15.26 12.59 -22.91
N GLU A 462 -15.08 12.87 -24.19
CA GLU A 462 -15.21 11.91 -25.29
C GLU A 462 -13.85 11.31 -25.66
N LYS A 463 -12.78 12.12 -25.60
CA LYS A 463 -11.41 11.71 -25.92
C LYS A 463 -10.38 12.57 -25.18
N ILE A 464 -9.32 11.96 -24.70
CA ILE A 464 -8.08 12.62 -24.29
C ILE A 464 -7.19 12.72 -25.53
N LEU A 465 -6.75 13.92 -25.88
CA LEU A 465 -5.98 14.18 -27.08
C LEU A 465 -4.50 13.91 -26.78
N VAL A 466 -3.89 13.01 -27.55
CA VAL A 466 -2.49 12.62 -27.43
C VAL A 466 -1.77 12.94 -28.74
N GLU A 467 -0.65 13.65 -28.64
CA GLU A 467 0.21 14.06 -29.75
C GLU A 467 1.66 13.70 -29.36
N ASN A 468 2.33 12.86 -30.15
CA ASN A 468 3.72 12.41 -29.91
C ASN A 468 3.94 11.83 -28.49
N GLY A 469 3.00 11.03 -27.98
CA GLY A 469 3.09 10.42 -26.65
C GLY A 469 2.81 11.38 -25.48
N ARG A 470 2.38 12.62 -25.76
CA ARG A 470 2.05 13.64 -24.75
C ARG A 470 0.60 14.09 -24.88
N VAL A 471 -0.03 14.43 -23.76
CA VAL A 471 -1.36 15.03 -23.75
C VAL A 471 -1.33 16.46 -24.33
N SER A 472 -2.30 16.78 -25.18
CA SER A 472 -2.52 18.14 -25.70
C SER A 472 -3.88 18.75 -25.30
N GLY A 473 -4.72 17.98 -24.60
CA GLY A 473 -6.02 18.44 -24.09
C GLY A 473 -7.08 17.34 -24.09
N VAL A 474 -8.35 17.75 -24.12
CA VAL A 474 -9.51 16.84 -24.18
C VAL A 474 -10.57 17.36 -25.13
N ARG A 475 -11.41 16.45 -25.64
CA ARG A 475 -12.64 16.78 -26.37
C ARG A 475 -13.86 16.46 -25.52
N ALA A 476 -14.80 17.41 -25.43
CA ALA A 476 -16.08 17.22 -24.77
C ALA A 476 -17.15 18.08 -25.46
N ARG A 477 -18.33 17.50 -25.73
CA ARG A 477 -19.45 18.15 -26.44
C ARG A 477 -19.04 18.73 -27.79
N GLY A 478 -18.21 18.00 -28.54
CA GLY A 478 -17.67 18.46 -29.82
C GLY A 478 -16.67 19.63 -29.75
N LYS A 479 -16.35 20.15 -28.55
CA LYS A 479 -15.40 21.24 -28.33
C LYS A 479 -14.07 20.70 -27.80
N VAL A 480 -12.97 21.34 -28.20
CA VAL A 480 -11.62 21.02 -27.72
C VAL A 480 -11.22 21.99 -26.62
N TYR A 481 -10.73 21.44 -25.51
CA TYR A 481 -10.13 22.17 -24.40
C TYR A 481 -8.66 21.79 -24.34
N ARG A 482 -7.75 22.76 -24.47
CA ARG A 482 -6.31 22.53 -24.56
C ARG A 482 -5.66 22.65 -23.19
N SER A 483 -4.76 21.73 -22.89
CA SER A 483 -3.96 21.74 -21.66
C SER A 483 -2.74 20.84 -21.82
N PRO A 484 -1.57 21.25 -21.32
CA PRO A 484 -0.39 20.39 -21.30
C PRO A 484 -0.47 19.32 -20.19
N ILE A 485 -1.40 19.46 -19.25
CA ILE A 485 -1.63 18.52 -18.15
C ILE A 485 -3.10 18.10 -18.12
N VAL A 486 -3.35 16.80 -18.05
CA VAL A 486 -4.66 16.21 -17.75
C VAL A 486 -4.56 15.33 -16.53
N VAL A 487 -5.44 15.54 -15.55
CA VAL A 487 -5.60 14.69 -14.37
C VAL A 487 -6.86 13.85 -14.54
N ALA A 488 -6.68 12.56 -14.74
CA ALA A 488 -7.76 11.61 -14.86
C ALA A 488 -8.21 11.12 -13.47
N ASN A 489 -9.48 11.37 -13.14
CA ASN A 489 -10.12 10.87 -11.93
C ASN A 489 -11.12 9.72 -12.22
N ALA A 490 -11.40 9.41 -13.50
CA ALA A 490 -12.16 8.21 -13.86
C ALA A 490 -11.34 6.91 -13.67
N ASN A 491 -12.00 5.75 -13.81
CA ASN A 491 -11.34 4.45 -13.67
C ASN A 491 -10.25 4.27 -14.74
N ALA A 492 -9.09 3.72 -14.35
CA ALA A 492 -7.97 3.54 -15.27
C ALA A 492 -8.32 2.68 -16.51
N LYS A 493 -9.22 1.71 -16.43
CA LYS A 493 -9.69 0.97 -17.62
C LYS A 493 -10.37 1.89 -18.62
N THR A 494 -11.32 2.71 -18.18
CA THR A 494 -11.99 3.70 -19.02
C THR A 494 -11.02 4.73 -19.57
N ILE A 495 -10.07 5.21 -18.75
CA ILE A 495 -9.06 6.18 -19.20
C ILE A 495 -8.21 5.61 -20.33
N PHE A 496 -7.61 4.43 -20.14
CA PHE A 496 -6.61 3.92 -21.06
C PHE A 496 -7.22 3.17 -22.26
N LEU A 497 -8.26 2.38 -22.03
CA LEU A 497 -8.85 1.55 -23.08
C LEU A 497 -9.87 2.32 -23.94
N GLU A 498 -10.46 3.40 -23.42
CA GLU A 498 -11.48 4.18 -24.15
C GLU A 498 -11.04 5.62 -24.43
N LEU A 499 -10.71 6.42 -23.40
CA LEU A 499 -10.52 7.88 -23.58
C LEU A 499 -9.18 8.24 -24.21
N VAL A 500 -8.09 7.58 -23.82
CA VAL A 500 -6.78 7.69 -24.47
C VAL A 500 -6.77 6.88 -25.77
N GLY A 501 -7.36 5.69 -25.73
CA GLY A 501 -7.35 4.73 -26.83
C GLY A 501 -6.08 3.87 -26.83
N GLU A 502 -6.27 2.57 -27.04
CA GLU A 502 -5.19 1.57 -27.04
C GLU A 502 -4.11 1.87 -28.08
N GLU A 503 -4.45 2.58 -29.16
CA GLU A 503 -3.52 2.96 -30.22
C GLU A 503 -2.39 3.89 -29.76
N ASN A 504 -2.54 4.54 -28.60
CA ASN A 504 -1.56 5.46 -28.03
C ASN A 504 -0.69 4.82 -26.94
N LEU A 505 -0.79 3.49 -26.73
CA LEU A 505 -0.19 2.78 -25.61
C LEU A 505 0.57 1.54 -26.07
N ASP A 506 1.63 1.20 -25.34
CA ASP A 506 2.35 -0.07 -25.55
C ASP A 506 1.44 -1.25 -25.24
N LYS A 507 1.53 -2.32 -26.05
CA LYS A 507 0.72 -3.53 -25.88
C LYS A 507 0.80 -4.12 -24.47
N GLU A 508 2.00 -4.18 -23.89
CA GLU A 508 2.22 -4.68 -22.52
C GLU A 508 1.43 -3.88 -21.47
N PHE A 509 1.33 -2.56 -21.65
CA PHE A 509 0.57 -1.70 -20.74
C PHE A 509 -0.94 -1.90 -20.92
N VAL A 510 -1.42 -2.06 -22.16
CA VAL A 510 -2.82 -2.38 -22.45
C VAL A 510 -3.22 -3.71 -21.82
N ASP A 511 -2.42 -4.75 -22.01
CA ASP A 511 -2.65 -6.09 -21.44
C ASP A 511 -2.65 -6.03 -19.90
N TYR A 512 -1.73 -5.26 -19.32
CA TYR A 512 -1.71 -4.96 -17.89
C TYR A 512 -3.02 -4.32 -17.41
N ILE A 513 -3.49 -3.24 -18.03
CA ILE A 513 -4.74 -2.57 -17.63
C ILE A 513 -5.96 -3.50 -17.76
N ARG A 514 -6.03 -4.32 -18.82
CA ARG A 514 -7.09 -5.30 -19.01
C ARG A 514 -7.09 -6.36 -17.90
N SER A 515 -5.90 -6.80 -17.47
CA SER A 515 -5.73 -7.83 -16.42
C SER A 515 -6.23 -7.41 -15.04
N LEU A 516 -6.35 -6.10 -14.77
CA LEU A 516 -6.79 -5.59 -13.47
C LEU A 516 -8.24 -6.01 -13.21
N LYS A 517 -8.45 -6.83 -12.18
CA LYS A 517 -9.80 -7.26 -11.79
C LYS A 517 -10.53 -6.13 -11.06
N MET A 518 -11.80 -5.91 -11.39
CA MET A 518 -12.65 -4.97 -10.68
C MET A 518 -12.97 -5.48 -9.27
N SER A 519 -13.17 -4.55 -8.33
CA SER A 519 -13.63 -4.90 -6.98
C SER A 519 -15.09 -5.38 -7.00
N PRO A 520 -15.60 -5.96 -5.90
CA PRO A 520 -17.04 -6.14 -5.73
C PRO A 520 -17.82 -4.82 -5.86
N SER A 521 -19.11 -4.96 -6.13
CA SER A 521 -20.10 -3.89 -6.09
C SER A 521 -21.04 -4.07 -4.88
N ALA A 522 -22.12 -3.31 -4.83
CA ALA A 522 -23.11 -3.38 -3.76
C ALA A 522 -24.55 -3.40 -4.30
N PHE A 523 -25.47 -3.77 -3.42
CA PHE A 523 -26.90 -3.51 -3.57
C PHE A 523 -27.33 -2.64 -2.39
N MET A 524 -28.00 -1.52 -2.68
CA MET A 524 -28.43 -0.55 -1.68
C MET A 524 -29.94 -0.32 -1.74
N VAL A 525 -30.57 -0.17 -0.58
CA VAL A 525 -31.99 0.21 -0.45
C VAL A 525 -32.08 1.49 0.37
N PHE A 526 -32.80 2.49 -0.14
CA PHE A 526 -32.97 3.79 0.48
C PHE A 526 -34.40 3.92 0.99
N LEU A 527 -34.56 4.11 2.30
CA LEU A 527 -35.84 4.12 2.99
C LEU A 527 -36.04 5.46 3.69
N GLY A 528 -37.13 6.16 3.33
CA GLY A 528 -37.68 7.20 4.18
C GLY A 528 -38.72 6.56 5.08
N VAL A 529 -38.55 6.68 6.40
CA VAL A 529 -39.45 6.05 7.39
C VAL A 529 -40.07 7.06 8.33
N ASP A 530 -41.34 6.87 8.67
CA ASP A 530 -42.07 7.68 9.66
C ASP A 530 -41.99 7.10 11.07
N MET A 531 -40.79 6.71 11.45
CA MET A 531 -40.45 6.06 12.71
C MET A 531 -39.33 6.82 13.41
N ASP A 532 -39.44 6.98 14.73
CA ASP A 532 -38.35 7.52 15.54
C ASP A 532 -37.27 6.44 15.75
N LEU A 533 -36.10 6.69 15.16
CA LEU A 533 -34.95 5.81 15.25
C LEU A 533 -33.81 6.42 16.08
N SER A 534 -34.03 7.50 16.83
CA SER A 534 -32.97 8.22 17.55
C SER A 534 -32.18 7.36 18.55
N ASN A 535 -32.77 6.27 19.05
CA ASN A 535 -32.15 5.33 19.98
C ASN A 535 -31.22 4.30 19.29
N TYR A 536 -31.18 4.29 17.96
CA TYR A 536 -30.27 3.45 17.20
C TYR A 536 -28.98 4.22 16.84
N PRO A 537 -27.84 3.54 16.71
CA PRO A 537 -26.63 4.18 16.25
C PRO A 537 -26.73 4.54 14.76
N SER A 538 -25.88 5.46 14.31
CA SER A 538 -25.85 5.88 12.91
C SER A 538 -25.42 4.76 11.95
N LEU A 539 -24.64 3.79 12.42
CA LEU A 539 -24.17 2.65 11.65
C LEU A 539 -24.43 1.36 12.43
N ILE A 540 -25.04 0.37 11.78
CA ILE A 540 -25.21 -0.98 12.30
C ILE A 540 -24.63 -1.95 11.28
N LYS A 541 -23.72 -2.83 11.71
CA LYS A 541 -23.15 -3.90 10.89
C LYS A 541 -23.64 -5.24 11.41
N ASN A 542 -24.43 -5.95 10.61
CA ASN A 542 -24.88 -7.30 10.92
C ASN A 542 -23.96 -8.30 10.24
N LEU A 543 -23.06 -8.88 11.03
CA LEU A 543 -22.04 -9.83 10.56
C LEU A 543 -22.63 -11.22 10.31
N ASP A 544 -23.71 -11.58 10.99
CA ASP A 544 -24.39 -12.87 10.83
C ASP A 544 -25.04 -13.01 9.45
N GLU A 545 -25.68 -11.93 8.98
CA GLU A 545 -26.43 -11.92 7.71
C GLU A 545 -25.75 -11.11 6.58
N GLY A 546 -24.59 -10.51 6.85
CA GLY A 546 -23.74 -9.84 5.85
C GLY A 546 -24.31 -8.56 5.27
N PHE A 547 -24.87 -7.67 6.10
CA PHE A 547 -25.43 -6.40 5.65
C PHE A 547 -25.24 -5.26 6.66
N GLY A 548 -25.35 -4.02 6.19
CA GLY A 548 -25.31 -2.81 6.99
C GLY A 548 -26.63 -2.05 6.99
N ILE A 549 -26.94 -1.38 8.10
CA ILE A 549 -28.00 -0.37 8.22
C ILE A 549 -27.33 0.96 8.57
N ILE A 550 -27.59 1.98 7.76
CA ILE A 550 -27.03 3.32 7.91
C ILE A 550 -28.19 4.27 8.15
N ILE A 551 -28.24 4.88 9.33
CA ILE A 551 -29.28 5.84 9.72
C ILE A 551 -28.64 7.22 9.73
N ASN A 552 -28.35 7.77 8.53
CA ASN A 552 -27.60 9.01 8.42
C ASN A 552 -28.28 10.18 9.15
N SER A 553 -29.62 10.15 9.29
CA SER A 553 -30.36 11.17 10.04
C SER A 553 -30.06 11.18 11.55
N ASN A 554 -29.48 10.11 12.10
CA ASN A 554 -29.03 10.07 13.50
C ASN A 554 -27.67 10.74 13.68
N ALA A 555 -26.84 10.75 12.62
CA ALA A 555 -25.61 11.54 12.60
C ALA A 555 -25.92 13.02 12.30
N ASP A 556 -26.87 13.29 11.41
CA ASP A 556 -27.32 14.63 11.06
C ASP A 556 -28.84 14.71 10.85
N PRO A 557 -29.59 15.31 11.79
CA PRO A 557 -31.05 15.43 11.70
C PRO A 557 -31.57 16.19 10.48
N SER A 558 -30.74 16.97 9.76
CA SER A 558 -31.18 17.71 8.57
C SER A 558 -31.51 16.82 7.37
N LEU A 559 -31.17 15.53 7.41
CA LEU A 559 -31.38 14.59 6.30
C LEU A 559 -32.80 14.00 6.22
N ALA A 560 -33.59 14.19 7.27
CA ALA A 560 -34.98 13.74 7.34
C ALA A 560 -35.87 14.76 8.08
N PRO A 561 -37.19 14.77 7.82
CA PRO A 561 -38.11 15.57 8.62
C PRO A 561 -38.12 15.15 10.10
N LYS A 562 -38.54 16.07 10.98
CA LYS A 562 -38.70 15.76 12.41
C LYS A 562 -39.63 14.57 12.62
N GLY A 563 -39.22 13.62 13.47
CA GLY A 563 -39.97 12.39 13.76
C GLY A 563 -39.89 11.33 12.65
N MET A 564 -39.02 11.52 11.66
CA MET A 564 -38.77 10.59 10.56
C MET A 564 -37.27 10.32 10.44
N ALA A 565 -36.91 9.24 9.75
CA ALA A 565 -35.51 8.88 9.53
C ALA A 565 -35.21 8.58 8.06
N SER A 566 -33.97 8.86 7.67
CA SER A 566 -33.38 8.44 6.39
C SER A 566 -32.49 7.24 6.67
N VAL A 567 -32.88 6.08 6.13
CA VAL A 567 -32.23 4.80 6.36
C VAL A 567 -31.71 4.26 5.03
N THR A 568 -30.47 3.79 5.01
CA THR A 568 -29.86 3.11 3.87
C THR A 568 -29.45 1.72 4.30
N LEU A 569 -29.90 0.71 3.57
CA LEU A 569 -29.47 -0.68 3.74
C LEU A 569 -28.44 -1.00 2.66
N ILE A 570 -27.40 -1.75 2.99
CA ILE A 570 -26.35 -2.13 2.04
C ILE A 570 -25.91 -3.58 2.24
N THR A 571 -25.65 -4.27 1.14
CA THR A 571 -24.92 -5.54 1.12
C THR A 571 -24.05 -5.62 -0.12
N LEU A 572 -23.00 -6.44 -0.09
CA LEU A 572 -22.17 -6.66 -1.27
C LEU A 572 -22.96 -7.41 -2.36
N ALA A 573 -22.68 -7.09 -3.62
CA ALA A 573 -23.37 -7.71 -4.75
C ALA A 573 -22.42 -7.89 -5.93
N ASN A 574 -22.65 -8.95 -6.70
CA ASN A 574 -21.93 -9.21 -7.94
C ASN A 574 -22.67 -8.57 -9.12
N TYR A 575 -21.92 -7.87 -9.98
CA TYR A 575 -22.45 -7.19 -11.15
C TYR A 575 -23.15 -8.14 -12.13
N TYR A 576 -22.57 -9.34 -12.31
CA TYR A 576 -23.04 -10.32 -13.29
C TYR A 576 -24.32 -11.05 -12.86
N ASP A 577 -24.74 -10.89 -11.61
CA ASP A 577 -26.01 -11.46 -11.15
C ASP A 577 -27.22 -10.66 -11.67
N PHE A 578 -27.02 -9.41 -12.14
CA PHE A 578 -28.14 -8.55 -12.54
C PHE A 578 -28.37 -8.59 -14.05
N PRO A 579 -29.63 -8.79 -14.51
CA PRO A 579 -30.00 -8.61 -15.91
C PRO A 579 -29.71 -7.19 -16.41
N GLU A 580 -29.85 -7.00 -17.71
CA GLU A 580 -29.68 -5.69 -18.34
C GLU A 580 -30.61 -4.65 -17.71
N ARG A 581 -30.04 -3.48 -17.39
CA ARG A 581 -30.73 -2.41 -16.68
C ARG A 581 -31.95 -1.93 -17.47
N GLY A 582 -33.09 -1.87 -16.79
CA GLY A 582 -34.35 -1.37 -17.36
C GLY A 582 -35.23 -2.46 -17.98
N THR A 583 -34.75 -3.70 -18.10
CA THR A 583 -35.60 -4.85 -18.47
C THR A 583 -36.58 -5.20 -17.34
N ARG A 584 -37.67 -5.90 -17.67
CA ARG A 584 -38.64 -6.38 -16.68
C ARG A 584 -37.97 -7.27 -15.63
N GLU A 585 -37.14 -8.21 -16.06
CA GLU A 585 -36.40 -9.14 -15.18
C GLU A 585 -35.47 -8.38 -14.23
N TYR A 586 -34.80 -7.34 -14.70
CA TYR A 586 -34.00 -6.47 -13.84
C TYR A 586 -34.83 -5.79 -12.75
N LEU A 587 -36.00 -5.25 -13.12
CA LEU A 587 -36.90 -4.58 -12.17
C LEU A 587 -37.47 -5.55 -11.13
N GLU A 588 -37.85 -6.75 -11.56
CA GLU A 588 -38.34 -7.83 -10.68
C GLU A 588 -37.25 -8.27 -9.70
N LYS A 589 -36.04 -8.58 -10.19
CA LYS A 589 -34.89 -8.95 -9.33
C LYS A 589 -34.52 -7.83 -8.36
N LYS A 590 -34.50 -6.58 -8.82
CA LYS A 590 -34.23 -5.41 -7.98
C LYS A 590 -35.27 -5.29 -6.87
N LYS A 591 -36.55 -5.51 -7.16
CA LYS A 591 -37.64 -5.48 -6.19
C LYS A 591 -37.50 -6.62 -5.17
N GLU A 592 -37.30 -7.85 -5.63
CA GLU A 592 -37.13 -9.04 -4.78
C GLU A 592 -35.97 -8.85 -3.79
N MET A 593 -34.80 -8.40 -4.27
CA MET A 593 -33.65 -8.13 -3.41
C MET A 593 -33.90 -6.99 -2.42
N ALA A 594 -34.65 -5.96 -2.81
CA ALA A 594 -35.01 -4.87 -1.90
C ALA A 594 -35.94 -5.35 -0.78
N GLU A 595 -36.97 -6.13 -1.11
CA GLU A 595 -37.90 -6.71 -0.13
C GLU A 595 -37.18 -7.68 0.81
N ALA A 596 -36.28 -8.51 0.29
CA ALA A 596 -35.45 -9.40 1.09
C ALA A 596 -34.58 -8.61 2.09
N LEU A 597 -33.91 -7.54 1.65
CA LEU A 597 -33.04 -6.75 2.51
C LEU A 597 -33.83 -5.97 3.57
N VAL A 598 -35.02 -5.46 3.24
CA VAL A 598 -35.94 -4.85 4.21
C VAL A 598 -36.37 -5.87 5.26
N SER A 599 -36.72 -7.10 4.86
CA SER A 599 -37.09 -8.18 5.78
C SER A 599 -35.96 -8.53 6.75
N LYS A 600 -34.71 -8.55 6.28
CA LYS A 600 -33.53 -8.70 7.16
C LYS A 600 -33.40 -7.54 8.15
N ALA A 601 -33.54 -6.30 7.67
CA ALA A 601 -33.45 -5.12 8.52
C ALA A 601 -34.57 -5.04 9.57
N GLU A 602 -35.77 -5.55 9.28
CA GLU A 602 -36.88 -5.59 10.22
C GLU A 602 -36.61 -6.49 11.44
N LYS A 603 -35.75 -7.51 11.30
CA LYS A 603 -35.28 -8.31 12.46
C LYS A 603 -34.45 -7.48 13.45
N VAL A 604 -33.79 -6.42 12.97
CA VAL A 604 -32.98 -5.49 13.78
C VAL A 604 -33.80 -4.28 14.25
N ILE A 605 -34.72 -3.82 13.41
CA ILE A 605 -35.62 -2.69 13.67
C ILE A 605 -37.06 -3.21 13.54
N PRO A 606 -37.66 -3.72 14.63
CA PRO A 606 -39.00 -4.32 14.59
C PRO A 606 -40.06 -3.36 14.06
N GLY A 607 -40.87 -3.82 13.11
CA GLY A 607 -41.94 -3.02 12.50
C GLY A 607 -41.49 -2.06 11.40
N LEU A 608 -40.21 -2.07 11.01
CA LEU A 608 -39.65 -1.18 9.98
C LEU A 608 -40.50 -1.12 8.70
N SER A 609 -40.93 -2.27 8.18
CA SER A 609 -41.66 -2.34 6.91
C SER A 609 -42.98 -1.57 6.90
N LYS A 610 -43.67 -1.47 8.05
CA LYS A 610 -44.94 -0.76 8.20
C LYS A 610 -44.78 0.76 8.15
N HIS A 611 -43.58 1.26 8.42
CA HIS A 611 -43.26 2.68 8.52
C HIS A 611 -42.58 3.24 7.26
N ILE A 612 -42.42 2.45 6.20
CA ILE A 612 -41.77 2.89 4.96
C ILE A 612 -42.72 3.80 4.17
N VAL A 613 -42.37 5.09 4.07
CA VAL A 613 -43.10 6.11 3.27
C VAL A 613 -42.42 6.43 1.93
N LEU A 614 -41.19 5.95 1.77
CA LEU A 614 -40.40 6.02 0.55
C LEU A 614 -39.45 4.83 0.48
N LEU A 615 -39.40 4.15 -0.67
CA LEU A 615 -38.43 3.11 -0.98
C LEU A 615 -37.83 3.38 -2.36
N ASP A 616 -36.51 3.38 -2.44
CA ASP A 616 -35.74 3.34 -3.69
C ASP A 616 -34.60 2.32 -3.53
N ALA A 617 -33.97 1.90 -4.63
CA ALA A 617 -32.83 0.97 -4.55
C ALA A 617 -31.81 1.22 -5.65
N ALA A 618 -30.56 0.82 -5.42
CA ALA A 618 -29.47 0.85 -6.38
C ALA A 618 -28.81 -0.52 -6.49
N THR A 619 -28.49 -0.90 -7.72
CA THR A 619 -27.81 -2.15 -8.08
C THR A 619 -26.41 -1.85 -8.64
N PRO A 620 -25.55 -2.86 -8.85
CA PRO A 620 -24.29 -2.67 -9.58
C PRO A 620 -24.46 -1.97 -10.94
N LYS A 621 -25.49 -2.34 -11.70
CA LYS A 621 -25.87 -1.66 -12.97
C LYS A 621 -26.28 -0.19 -12.77
N THR A 622 -26.84 0.15 -11.60
CA THR A 622 -27.18 1.54 -11.26
C THR A 622 -25.92 2.35 -11.01
N PHE A 623 -24.97 1.80 -10.26
CA PHE A 623 -23.68 2.46 -10.01
C PHE A 623 -22.92 2.70 -11.31
N GLU A 624 -22.77 1.68 -12.15
CA GLU A 624 -22.12 1.83 -13.45
C GLU A 624 -22.77 2.92 -14.32
N TYR A 625 -24.10 2.95 -14.38
CA TYR A 625 -24.83 3.96 -15.16
C TYR A 625 -24.53 5.40 -14.68
N TYR A 626 -24.49 5.65 -13.37
CA TYR A 626 -24.32 6.99 -12.84
C TYR A 626 -22.87 7.43 -12.69
N THR A 627 -21.92 6.51 -12.51
CA THR A 627 -20.51 6.84 -12.26
C THR A 627 -19.59 6.51 -13.42
N LEU A 628 -20.08 5.73 -14.40
CA LEU A 628 -19.28 5.09 -15.45
C LEU A 628 -18.15 4.20 -14.90
N MET A 629 -18.26 3.79 -13.63
CA MET A 629 -17.32 2.84 -13.04
C MET A 629 -17.62 1.44 -13.58
N PRO A 630 -16.66 0.77 -14.26
CA PRO A 630 -16.89 -0.56 -14.80
C PRO A 630 -17.40 -1.54 -13.73
N GLU A 631 -18.40 -2.34 -14.09
CA GLU A 631 -19.03 -3.32 -13.20
C GLU A 631 -19.69 -2.70 -11.95
N GLY A 632 -19.86 -1.36 -11.92
CA GLY A 632 -20.38 -0.64 -10.77
C GLY A 632 -19.52 -0.81 -9.50
N ALA A 633 -18.23 -1.14 -9.67
CA ALA A 633 -17.32 -1.51 -8.60
C ALA A 633 -17.13 -0.37 -7.58
N ILE A 634 -17.42 -0.61 -6.30
CA ILE A 634 -17.39 0.45 -5.27
C ILE A 634 -15.97 0.78 -4.76
N TYR A 635 -14.98 -0.04 -5.11
CA TYR A 635 -13.58 0.07 -4.70
C TYR A 635 -12.61 0.04 -5.90
N ALA A 636 -13.10 0.40 -7.09
CA ALA A 636 -12.35 0.34 -8.36
C ALA A 636 -11.77 -1.05 -8.67
N PHE A 637 -10.59 -1.38 -8.16
CA PHE A 637 -9.92 -2.67 -8.39
C PHE A 637 -9.92 -3.56 -7.16
N ASP A 638 -9.73 -4.86 -7.37
CA ASP A 638 -9.56 -5.86 -6.33
C ASP A 638 -8.46 -5.45 -5.32
N GLN A 639 -8.75 -5.57 -4.01
CA GLN A 639 -7.87 -5.11 -2.93
C GLN A 639 -7.00 -6.24 -2.32
N SER A 640 -6.91 -7.39 -3.01
CA SER A 640 -6.07 -8.49 -2.56
C SER A 640 -4.58 -8.15 -2.69
N ILE A 641 -3.78 -8.74 -1.81
CA ILE A 641 -2.32 -8.66 -1.87
C ILE A 641 -1.81 -9.07 -3.25
N GLY A 642 -0.86 -8.31 -3.79
CA GLY A 642 -0.28 -8.54 -5.12
C GLY A 642 -0.98 -7.81 -6.27
N VAL A 643 -2.16 -7.21 -6.08
CA VAL A 643 -2.77 -6.36 -7.10
C VAL A 643 -1.98 -5.06 -7.24
N LYS A 644 -1.27 -4.91 -8.36
CA LYS A 644 -0.47 -3.72 -8.67
C LYS A 644 -1.33 -2.68 -9.38
N ARG A 645 -1.72 -1.62 -8.66
CA ARG A 645 -2.43 -0.46 -9.25
C ARG A 645 -1.53 0.34 -10.18
N PRO A 646 -2.08 0.98 -11.22
CA PRO A 646 -1.33 1.87 -12.08
C PRO A 646 -0.66 2.97 -11.27
N TYR A 647 0.56 3.33 -11.65
CA TYR A 647 1.24 4.48 -11.07
C TYR A 647 0.50 5.78 -11.44
N PHE A 648 0.58 6.79 -10.58
CA PHE A 648 -0.17 8.04 -10.79
C PHE A 648 0.38 8.89 -11.95
N LYS A 649 1.62 8.66 -12.39
CA LYS A 649 2.16 9.18 -13.67
C LYS A 649 2.12 8.07 -14.70
N THR A 650 1.54 8.37 -15.86
CA THR A 650 1.22 7.34 -16.85
C THR A 650 2.25 7.31 -17.99
N PRO A 651 2.19 6.30 -18.89
CA PRO A 651 3.02 6.28 -20.10
C PRO A 651 2.82 7.48 -21.03
N VAL A 652 1.67 8.16 -20.95
CA VAL A 652 1.40 9.38 -21.71
C VAL A 652 1.87 10.58 -20.90
N GLU A 653 2.84 11.33 -21.43
CA GLU A 653 3.39 12.51 -20.76
C GLU A 653 2.29 13.56 -20.53
N GLY A 654 2.22 14.12 -19.32
CA GLY A 654 1.20 15.09 -18.93
C GLY A 654 -0.13 14.48 -18.49
N LEU A 655 -0.33 13.15 -18.62
CA LEU A 655 -1.49 12.46 -18.08
C LEU A 655 -1.19 11.90 -16.68
N TYR A 656 -1.88 12.42 -15.68
CA TYR A 656 -1.86 11.95 -14.29
C TYR A 656 -3.12 11.15 -13.95
N LEU A 657 -3.04 10.27 -12.96
CA LEU A 657 -4.19 9.68 -12.26
C LEU A 657 -4.32 10.30 -10.87
N ALA A 658 -5.54 10.65 -10.45
CA ALA A 658 -5.86 11.06 -9.08
C ALA A 658 -7.22 10.48 -8.67
N SER A 659 -7.25 9.17 -8.41
CA SER A 659 -8.49 8.42 -8.12
C SER A 659 -8.21 7.14 -7.35
N ALA A 660 -9.26 6.39 -7.03
CA ALA A 660 -9.15 5.07 -6.42
C ALA A 660 -8.47 4.00 -7.30
N SER A 661 -8.23 4.31 -8.59
CA SER A 661 -7.48 3.43 -9.49
C SER A 661 -5.97 3.47 -9.26
N THR A 662 -5.44 4.44 -8.54
CA THR A 662 -4.00 4.57 -8.24
C THR A 662 -3.75 4.54 -6.74
N PHE A 663 -2.48 4.63 -6.31
CA PHE A 663 -2.11 4.73 -4.91
C PHE A 663 -2.83 5.90 -4.22
N PRO A 664 -3.25 5.74 -2.96
CA PRO A 664 -3.17 4.54 -2.12
C PRO A 664 -4.33 3.55 -2.30
N GLY A 665 -5.36 3.92 -3.07
CA GLY A 665 -6.52 3.08 -3.34
C GLY A 665 -7.81 3.73 -2.85
N VAL A 666 -8.56 3.00 -2.03
CA VAL A 666 -10.00 3.22 -1.87
C VAL A 666 -10.42 3.90 -0.58
N GLY A 667 -11.58 4.55 -0.62
CA GLY A 667 -12.10 5.36 0.48
C GLY A 667 -11.77 6.85 0.32
N ILE A 668 -12.49 7.69 1.07
CA ILE A 668 -12.38 9.15 0.96
C ILE A 668 -10.98 9.65 1.35
N GLU A 669 -10.43 9.16 2.46
CA GLU A 669 -9.07 9.48 2.89
C GLU A 669 -8.03 9.11 1.83
N ALA A 670 -8.15 7.92 1.25
CA ALA A 670 -7.24 7.42 0.23
C ALA A 670 -7.27 8.28 -1.04
N VAL A 671 -8.45 8.62 -1.56
CA VAL A 671 -8.52 9.47 -2.77
C VAL A 671 -8.12 10.92 -2.49
N VAL A 672 -8.30 11.42 -1.26
CA VAL A 672 -7.72 12.69 -0.81
C VAL A 672 -6.18 12.64 -0.87
N ILE A 673 -5.57 11.56 -0.36
CA ILE A 673 -4.12 11.35 -0.49
C ILE A 673 -3.69 11.38 -1.95
N SER A 674 -4.40 10.66 -2.82
CA SER A 674 -4.12 10.61 -4.26
C SER A 674 -4.18 12.02 -4.90
N GLY A 675 -5.20 12.80 -4.56
CA GLY A 675 -5.35 14.19 -5.03
C GLY A 675 -4.23 15.12 -4.55
N ILE A 676 -3.81 15.01 -3.28
CA ILE A 676 -2.71 15.80 -2.70
C ILE A 676 -1.38 15.44 -3.38
N ILE A 677 -1.08 14.15 -3.57
CA ILE A 677 0.12 13.68 -4.26
C ILE A 677 0.19 14.25 -5.68
N CYS A 678 -0.92 14.16 -6.43
CA CYS A 678 -0.98 14.67 -7.80
C CYS A 678 -0.74 16.19 -7.85
N ALA A 679 -1.41 16.95 -6.97
CA ALA A 679 -1.22 18.41 -6.90
C ALA A 679 0.23 18.78 -6.53
N ASN A 680 0.86 18.05 -5.60
CA ASN A 680 2.24 18.31 -5.20
C ASN A 680 3.24 17.97 -6.31
N ASP A 681 3.06 16.88 -7.07
CA ASP A 681 3.95 16.57 -8.20
C ASP A 681 3.83 17.62 -9.32
N ILE A 682 2.60 18.07 -9.65
CA ILE A 682 2.37 19.14 -10.63
C ILE A 682 3.02 20.46 -10.20
N CYS A 683 3.05 20.75 -8.89
CA CYS A 683 3.74 21.92 -8.33
C CYS A 683 5.26 21.71 -8.16
N GLY A 684 5.78 20.51 -8.47
CA GLY A 684 7.19 20.18 -8.33
C GLY A 684 7.66 20.00 -6.89
N TRP A 685 6.78 19.56 -5.99
CA TRP A 685 7.07 19.29 -4.57
C TRP A 685 7.67 20.48 -3.80
N LYS A 686 7.34 21.71 -4.23
CA LYS A 686 7.73 22.94 -3.55
C LYS A 686 6.98 23.04 -2.21
N ARG A 687 7.71 23.37 -1.15
CA ARG A 687 7.17 23.63 0.20
C ARG A 687 6.47 24.97 0.27
#